data_AF-A0A090ZLC6-F1
#
_entry.id   AF-A0A090ZLC6-F1
#
_cell.length_a   1.000
_cell.length_b   1.000
_cell.length_c   1.000
_cell.angle_alpha   90.00
_cell.angle_beta   90.00
_cell.angle_gamma   90.00
#
_symmetry.space_group_name_H-M   'P 1'
#
loop_
_entity.id
_entity.type
_entity.pdbx_description
1 polymer ?
#
loop_
_entity_poly.entity_id
_entity_poly.type
_entity_poly.pdbx_seq_one_letter_code
_entity_poly.pdbx_strand_id
1 'polypeptide(L)'
;MLYSVIQKNNYQDSINLMLLTNSINELDGVKQGQVMMATDANKDILKAAGLFTDEVEAAGANDMAIVVESDDQHVLDSVVEEVKRFLSDLSGKKKDSGVSSVDNWKDALEAMPDANLALFSIPGIYAADEIEKALDLGLHVFSFSDNVSLEDEVRLKQKAHEKGLLLMGPDCGTGVLSSVPLAFTNVTNPGNIGIVAASGTGIQEATTIIDRLGGGVVHAIGTGGRDLKEDVQARTMIDAVVALEQHTPTDVILIISKPPAKKVRDHVMKLLQSLSKPVVALFLGEKPEAHVGNVSLAYTLEEAAKIAVDIANGDEVKANYNDPIEFQVDQPLPAGKTVKGLYSGGTLANEAATLISDALGLNNVKGEEGYILNTQGFQVMDLGDDVYTQGKPHPMIDPEVRVNKLKEVLKDQTTGIILVDVVLGYGAHPDMAGALAPSIQKALEEAKETGRQLYVIASVVGTDNDPQNYAQAVQTLKEAGVIVESSNARAVRLALKLMGHELQVADKGRVEYTEAKMDVPEPSEKVLDLLNSVPRVINVGLQSFTESIIQFNGQALHFSWRPKAGGNQKLIRILNKLEKREAEINAANDKVVSRLLESQPFLVDARPAKEVIPELNTGEKVILHAGPPIKYENMTGPMKGSVIGAMLFEGWAADHEDARRQLENNEVKFIPCHHVGAVGPMGGITSANFPVFIVENKADGTTGYCIMNEGIGEVLRFGANNENVIQRLKWMRDVLGPVLGQALRTFGEGLNLNVMIARAIGMGDEFHQRNIAASLVFLKEITPAIVTLDVEEQDKADVIQFLANTDQFFLNIMMATGKAMVDYARKVKEGCVVTTMSRNGENFGVRISALGDEWFTGPVNTPDGLYFAGYSAELANPDIGDSAITETVGVGGMAMIAAPGVTRFVGLSGLNDAQAISEEMQRISITNNPAWAIPNWNFKGASLGIDIRKVVETGITPIINTGIAHKEAGVGQIGAGTVRAPLVCFEKALVAYAKSLGIKVEDE
;
A
#
# COMPACT_ATOMS: atom_id res chain seq x y z
N MET A 1 19.32 11.94 -21.41
CA MET A 1 19.54 10.61 -20.80
C MET A 1 18.51 10.42 -19.70
N LEU A 2 18.10 9.18 -19.44
CA LEU A 2 17.17 8.88 -18.35
C LEU A 2 17.96 8.59 -17.07
N TYR A 3 17.51 9.17 -15.97
CA TYR A 3 18.04 8.93 -14.64
C TYR A 3 16.88 8.55 -13.72
N SER A 4 17.05 7.54 -12.88
CA SER A 4 16.00 7.02 -12.01
C SER A 4 16.50 6.79 -10.58
N VAL A 5 15.60 7.00 -9.60
CA VAL A 5 15.79 6.61 -8.20
C VAL A 5 14.53 5.92 -7.71
N ILE A 6 14.69 4.75 -7.08
CA ILE A 6 13.59 4.01 -6.46
C ILE A 6 13.68 4.15 -4.94
N GLN A 7 12.67 4.76 -4.34
CA GLN A 7 12.51 4.81 -2.89
C GLN A 7 11.63 3.66 -2.43
N LYS A 8 12.28 2.63 -1.86
CA LYS A 8 11.60 1.38 -1.49
C LYS A 8 10.63 1.56 -0.33
N ASN A 9 9.47 0.90 -0.41
CA ASN A 9 8.40 0.92 0.59
C ASN A 9 7.94 2.34 1.01
N ASN A 10 8.17 3.33 0.14
CA ASN A 10 7.74 4.70 0.36
C ASN A 10 6.41 4.95 -0.36
N TYR A 11 5.35 4.27 0.09
CA TYR A 11 4.02 4.46 -0.49
C TYR A 11 3.53 5.89 -0.24
N GLN A 12 3.26 6.59 -1.33
CA GLN A 12 2.71 7.94 -1.35
C GLN A 12 1.43 7.95 -2.15
N ASP A 13 0.54 8.85 -1.76
CA ASP A 13 -0.72 9.05 -2.46
C ASP A 13 -0.50 9.57 -3.90
N SER A 14 -1.22 9.02 -4.87
CA SER A 14 -1.07 9.36 -6.28
C SER A 14 -1.27 10.85 -6.57
N ILE A 15 -2.19 11.54 -5.88
CA ILE A 15 -2.41 12.99 -6.07
C ILE A 15 -1.18 13.77 -5.61
N ASN A 16 -0.61 13.43 -4.46
CA ASN A 16 0.62 14.05 -3.97
C ASN A 16 1.79 13.83 -4.94
N LEU A 17 1.90 12.63 -5.51
CA LEU A 17 2.93 12.31 -6.49
C LEU A 17 2.76 13.04 -7.82
N MET A 18 1.52 13.28 -8.25
CA MET A 18 1.24 14.05 -9.46
C MET A 18 1.52 15.53 -9.26
N LEU A 19 1.13 16.12 -8.13
CA LEU A 19 1.50 17.50 -7.78
C LEU A 19 3.03 17.66 -7.67
N LEU A 20 3.69 16.67 -7.07
CA LEU A 20 5.15 16.61 -7.01
C LEU A 20 5.77 16.48 -8.40
N THR A 21 5.16 15.69 -9.30
CA THR A 21 5.58 15.58 -10.70
C THR A 21 5.56 16.94 -11.39
N ASN A 22 4.52 17.76 -11.16
CA ASN A 22 4.46 19.11 -11.69
C ASN A 22 5.59 19.98 -11.13
N SER A 23 5.80 19.95 -9.81
CA SER A 23 6.87 20.72 -9.16
C SER A 23 8.27 20.37 -9.67
N ILE A 24 8.57 19.09 -9.95
CA ILE A 24 9.90 18.71 -10.48
C ILE A 24 10.07 19.09 -11.94
N ASN A 25 8.98 19.15 -12.72
CA ASN A 25 9.02 19.55 -14.13
C ASN A 25 9.27 21.05 -14.31
N GLU A 26 9.09 21.85 -13.25
CA GLU A 26 9.44 23.27 -13.23
C GLU A 26 10.93 23.54 -12.92
N LEU A 27 11.71 22.50 -12.55
CA LEU A 27 13.13 22.66 -12.23
C LEU A 27 13.99 22.85 -13.49
N ASP A 28 14.93 23.80 -13.41
CA ASP A 28 15.91 24.05 -14.47
C ASP A 28 16.72 22.79 -14.79
N GLY A 29 16.75 22.39 -16.06
CA GLY A 29 17.49 21.23 -16.55
C GLY A 29 16.68 19.93 -16.61
N VAL A 30 15.43 19.91 -16.13
CA VAL A 30 14.50 18.80 -16.35
C VAL A 30 13.82 18.97 -17.71
N LYS A 31 13.95 17.99 -18.60
CA LYS A 31 13.21 17.96 -19.89
C LYS A 31 11.82 17.35 -19.70
N GLN A 32 11.78 16.27 -18.95
CA GLN A 32 10.57 15.53 -18.59
C GLN A 32 10.88 14.75 -17.32
N GLY A 33 10.01 14.84 -16.32
CA GLY A 33 10.13 14.14 -15.05
C GLY A 33 8.81 13.52 -14.65
N GLN A 34 8.87 12.38 -13.98
CA GLN A 34 7.69 11.70 -13.44
C GLN A 34 8.01 11.07 -12.08
N VAL A 35 7.12 11.32 -11.12
CA VAL A 35 7.15 10.65 -9.81
C VAL A 35 5.86 9.86 -9.67
N MET A 36 5.97 8.54 -9.52
CA MET A 36 4.80 7.65 -9.38
C MET A 36 5.09 6.48 -8.46
N MET A 37 4.04 5.90 -7.88
CA MET A 37 4.15 4.55 -7.32
C MET A 37 4.42 3.56 -8.45
N ALA A 38 5.37 2.63 -8.26
CA ALA A 38 5.76 1.65 -9.27
C ALA A 38 4.76 0.47 -9.37
N THR A 39 3.47 0.78 -9.43
CA THR A 39 2.40 -0.16 -9.78
C THR A 39 2.54 -0.60 -11.23
N ASP A 40 2.03 -1.78 -11.61
CA ASP A 40 2.10 -2.26 -12.99
C ASP A 40 1.45 -1.27 -13.98
N ALA A 41 0.31 -0.66 -13.62
CA ALA A 41 -0.34 0.37 -14.44
C ALA A 41 0.55 1.61 -14.64
N ASN A 42 1.21 2.11 -13.59
CA ASN A 42 2.10 3.27 -13.70
C ASN A 42 3.40 2.93 -14.44
N LYS A 43 3.86 1.68 -14.36
CA LYS A 43 4.99 1.20 -15.19
C LYS A 43 4.65 1.24 -16.67
N ASP A 44 3.42 0.89 -17.04
CA ASP A 44 2.94 1.01 -18.42
C ASP A 44 2.83 2.48 -18.85
N ILE A 45 2.41 3.38 -17.96
CA ILE A 45 2.44 4.83 -18.19
C ILE A 45 3.87 5.32 -18.43
N LEU A 46 4.82 4.97 -17.57
CA LEU A 46 6.25 5.31 -17.72
C LEU A 46 6.81 4.78 -19.05
N LYS A 47 6.41 3.58 -19.46
CA LYS A 47 6.79 2.98 -20.75
C LYS A 47 6.19 3.74 -21.94
N ALA A 48 4.92 4.12 -21.87
CA ALA A 48 4.28 4.93 -22.91
C ALA A 48 4.89 6.34 -23.00
N ALA A 49 5.33 6.90 -21.86
CA ALA A 49 5.95 8.22 -21.76
C ALA A 49 7.45 8.24 -22.12
N GLY A 50 8.06 7.09 -22.44
CA GLY A 50 9.49 7.00 -22.75
C GLY A 50 10.41 7.13 -21.53
N LEU A 51 9.89 6.97 -20.32
CA LEU A 51 10.58 7.11 -19.02
C LEU A 51 10.77 5.77 -18.30
N PHE A 52 10.88 4.66 -19.04
CA PHE A 52 11.02 3.33 -18.45
C PHE A 52 12.48 2.91 -18.35
N THR A 53 12.92 2.51 -17.15
CA THR A 53 14.30 2.06 -16.88
C THR A 53 14.29 0.69 -16.19
N ASP A 54 15.43 -0.01 -16.18
CA ASP A 54 15.57 -1.32 -15.54
C ASP A 54 15.27 -1.26 -14.03
N GLU A 55 15.59 -0.13 -13.38
CA GLU A 55 15.28 0.11 -11.97
C GLU A 55 13.76 0.22 -11.73
N VAL A 56 13.02 0.85 -12.65
CA VAL A 56 11.55 0.93 -12.61
C VAL A 56 10.94 -0.46 -12.81
N GLU A 57 11.49 -1.27 -13.71
CA GLU A 57 11.03 -2.65 -13.93
C GLU A 57 11.11 -3.46 -12.63
N ALA A 58 12.22 -3.33 -11.90
CA ALA A 58 12.49 -4.06 -10.66
C ALA A 58 11.72 -3.55 -9.42
N ALA A 59 11.11 -2.36 -9.47
CA ALA A 59 10.41 -1.74 -8.35
C ALA A 59 9.03 -2.39 -8.07
N GLY A 60 8.62 -2.50 -6.81
CA GLY A 60 7.28 -3.00 -6.42
C GLY A 60 6.23 -1.88 -6.31
N ALA A 61 4.93 -2.21 -6.22
CA ALA A 61 3.89 -1.16 -6.20
C ALA A 61 3.89 -0.26 -4.95
N ASN A 62 4.60 -0.67 -3.89
CA ASN A 62 4.83 0.14 -2.69
C ASN A 62 6.09 1.01 -2.78
N ASP A 63 6.83 0.93 -3.88
CA ASP A 63 8.03 1.73 -4.13
C ASP A 63 7.67 2.97 -4.94
N MET A 64 8.24 4.12 -4.56
CA MET A 64 8.09 5.35 -5.31
C MET A 64 9.23 5.44 -6.33
N ALA A 65 8.89 5.50 -7.61
CA ALA A 65 9.80 5.71 -8.71
C ALA A 65 9.89 7.20 -9.05
N ILE A 66 11.11 7.72 -9.07
CA ILE A 66 11.44 9.07 -9.54
C ILE A 66 12.23 8.88 -10.82
N VAL A 67 11.70 9.34 -11.96
CA VAL A 67 12.37 9.24 -13.26
C VAL A 67 12.46 10.61 -13.89
N VAL A 68 13.65 10.96 -14.40
CA VAL A 68 13.93 12.26 -15.00
C VAL A 68 14.72 12.08 -16.29
N GLU A 69 14.25 12.71 -17.35
CA GLU A 69 15.02 12.97 -18.56
C GLU A 69 15.78 14.29 -18.42
N SER A 70 17.11 14.22 -18.48
CA SER A 70 17.97 15.39 -18.47
C SER A 70 19.26 15.15 -19.28
N ASP A 71 19.94 16.24 -19.66
CA ASP A 71 21.28 16.19 -20.25
C ASP A 71 22.39 16.14 -19.17
N ASP A 72 22.06 16.42 -17.90
CA ASP A 72 23.00 16.45 -16.77
C ASP A 72 22.52 15.51 -15.65
N GLN A 73 23.40 14.61 -15.20
CA GLN A 73 23.11 13.65 -14.14
C GLN A 73 22.90 14.34 -12.78
N HIS A 74 23.53 15.50 -12.54
CA HIS A 74 23.40 16.24 -11.28
C HIS A 74 21.99 16.83 -11.05
N VAL A 75 21.16 16.91 -12.11
CA VAL A 75 19.75 17.31 -11.97
C VAL A 75 18.97 16.32 -11.11
N LEU A 76 19.36 15.03 -11.10
CA LEU A 76 18.71 14.02 -10.27
C LEU A 76 18.85 14.32 -8.77
N ASP A 77 19.99 14.84 -8.33
CA ASP A 77 20.23 15.19 -6.93
C ASP A 77 19.28 16.32 -6.50
N SER A 78 19.16 17.36 -7.31
CA SER A 78 18.22 18.49 -7.10
C SER A 78 16.77 18.02 -7.08
N VAL A 79 16.39 17.11 -7.98
CA VAL A 79 15.04 16.52 -8.02
C VAL A 79 14.77 15.71 -6.76
N VAL A 80 15.73 14.88 -6.30
CA VAL A 80 15.59 14.10 -5.07
C VAL A 80 15.50 15.01 -3.83
N GLU A 81 16.21 16.14 -3.81
CA GLU A 81 16.07 17.15 -2.75
C GLU A 81 14.68 17.81 -2.76
N GLU A 82 14.15 18.19 -3.93
CA GLU A 82 12.80 18.75 -4.05
C GLU A 82 11.73 17.75 -3.60
N VAL A 83 11.85 16.49 -4.02
CA VAL A 83 11.00 15.39 -3.55
C VAL A 83 11.05 15.26 -2.04
N LYS A 84 12.23 15.28 -1.43
CA LYS A 84 12.37 15.22 0.04
C LYS A 84 11.73 16.43 0.72
N ARG A 85 11.92 17.65 0.19
CA ARG A 85 11.31 18.87 0.71
C ARG A 85 9.80 18.80 0.67
N PHE A 86 9.22 18.46 -0.49
CA PHE A 86 7.79 18.35 -0.70
C PHE A 86 7.15 17.31 0.23
N LEU A 87 7.74 16.12 0.33
CA LEU A 87 7.27 15.07 1.24
C LEU A 87 7.43 15.49 2.71
N SER A 88 8.50 16.21 3.06
CA SER A 88 8.70 16.76 4.39
C SER A 88 7.63 17.80 4.75
N ASP A 89 7.28 18.70 3.84
CA ASP A 89 6.25 19.73 4.06
C ASP A 89 4.85 19.09 4.23
N LEU A 90 4.55 18.04 3.45
CA LEU A 90 3.36 17.20 3.66
C LEU A 90 3.38 16.53 5.05
N SER A 91 4.55 16.03 5.48
CA SER A 91 4.71 15.38 6.78
C SER A 91 4.65 16.36 7.97
N GLY A 92 5.08 17.62 7.77
CA GLY A 92 5.02 18.70 8.74
C GLY A 92 3.57 19.09 9.05
N LYS A 93 2.72 19.18 8.02
CA LYS A 93 1.26 19.35 8.18
C LYS A 93 0.61 18.17 8.90
N LYS A 94 1.09 16.94 8.67
CA LYS A 94 0.62 15.71 9.37
C LYS A 94 0.73 15.79 10.89
N LYS A 95 1.81 16.38 11.43
CA LYS A 95 2.05 16.48 12.89
C LYS A 95 1.15 17.49 13.61
N ASP A 96 0.65 18.51 12.92
CA ASP A 96 -0.25 19.53 13.49
C ASP A 96 -1.75 19.22 13.30
N SER A 97 -2.09 18.19 12.52
CA SER A 97 -3.49 17.87 12.17
C SER A 97 -4.33 17.29 13.32
N GLY A 98 -3.70 16.81 14.40
CA GLY A 98 -4.41 16.21 15.54
C GLY A 98 -5.13 14.87 15.24
N VAL A 99 -5.00 14.33 14.03
CA VAL A 99 -5.68 13.09 13.60
C VAL A 99 -4.87 11.86 13.99
N SER A 100 -5.46 10.97 14.79
CA SER A 100 -4.88 9.65 15.09
C SER A 100 -4.85 8.77 13.83
N SER A 101 -3.78 7.98 13.66
CA SER A 101 -3.62 7.07 12.52
C SER A 101 -3.38 5.63 12.96
N VAL A 102 -3.94 4.68 12.21
CA VAL A 102 -3.80 3.22 12.41
C VAL A 102 -3.46 2.52 11.09
N ASP A 103 -2.94 1.30 11.15
CA ASP A 103 -2.48 0.55 9.98
C ASP A 103 -3.42 -0.61 9.58
N ASN A 104 -4.46 -0.91 10.37
CA ASN A 104 -5.38 -2.01 10.09
C ASN A 104 -6.77 -1.80 10.71
N TRP A 105 -7.76 -2.55 10.22
CA TRP A 105 -9.16 -2.47 10.66
C TRP A 105 -9.36 -2.81 12.14
N LYS A 106 -8.58 -3.73 12.70
CA LYS A 106 -8.73 -4.13 14.11
C LYS A 106 -8.37 -2.96 15.01
N ASP A 107 -7.19 -2.39 14.81
CA ASP A 107 -6.74 -1.21 15.56
C ASP A 107 -7.68 -0.02 15.31
N ALA A 108 -8.25 0.10 14.09
CA ALA A 108 -9.22 1.13 13.78
C ALA A 108 -10.50 1.03 14.63
N LEU A 109 -11.07 -0.17 14.73
CA LEU A 109 -12.27 -0.42 15.53
C LEU A 109 -12.00 -0.45 17.04
N GLU A 110 -10.77 -0.77 17.47
CA GLU A 110 -10.38 -0.60 18.87
C GLU A 110 -10.25 0.88 19.25
N ALA A 111 -9.72 1.70 18.34
CA ALA A 111 -9.56 3.14 18.55
C ALA A 111 -10.90 3.92 18.42
N MET A 112 -11.80 3.49 17.54
CA MET A 112 -13.13 4.08 17.33
C MET A 112 -14.23 3.00 17.25
N PRO A 113 -14.64 2.41 18.39
CA PRO A 113 -15.61 1.30 18.42
C PRO A 113 -17.02 1.66 17.94
N ASP A 114 -17.36 2.95 17.95
CA ASP A 114 -18.67 3.50 17.56
C ASP A 114 -18.66 4.11 16.15
N ALA A 115 -17.60 3.87 15.36
CA ALA A 115 -17.55 4.26 13.95
C ALA A 115 -18.81 3.77 13.21
N ASN A 116 -19.39 4.63 12.38
CA ASN A 116 -20.58 4.30 11.59
C ASN A 116 -20.37 4.47 10.08
N LEU A 117 -19.26 5.08 9.65
CA LEU A 117 -18.96 5.32 8.23
C LEU A 117 -17.50 4.97 7.91
N ALA A 118 -17.27 4.33 6.77
CA ALA A 118 -15.96 4.20 6.15
C ALA A 118 -15.90 5.05 4.88
N LEU A 119 -14.90 5.90 4.76
CA LEU A 119 -14.69 6.77 3.59
C LEU A 119 -13.50 6.25 2.78
N PHE A 120 -13.72 5.87 1.52
CA PHE A 120 -12.70 5.28 0.65
C PHE A 120 -12.28 6.21 -0.47
N SER A 121 -10.97 6.40 -0.62
CA SER A 121 -10.32 7.12 -1.72
C SER A 121 -9.05 6.41 -2.20
N ILE A 122 -9.04 5.09 -2.14
CA ILE A 122 -7.96 4.22 -2.62
C ILE A 122 -8.16 3.83 -4.10
N PRO A 123 -7.15 3.32 -4.82
CA PRO A 123 -7.32 2.92 -6.22
C PRO A 123 -8.40 1.83 -6.40
N GLY A 124 -9.26 1.98 -7.41
CA GLY A 124 -10.45 1.14 -7.64
C GLY A 124 -10.20 -0.36 -7.66
N ILE A 125 -9.06 -0.78 -8.23
CA ILE A 125 -8.64 -2.18 -8.30
C ILE A 125 -8.47 -2.85 -6.93
N TYR A 126 -8.33 -2.06 -5.85
CA TYR A 126 -8.25 -2.55 -4.48
C TYR A 126 -9.48 -2.17 -3.64
N ALA A 127 -10.33 -1.27 -4.13
CA ALA A 127 -11.42 -0.70 -3.35
C ALA A 127 -12.53 -1.72 -3.05
N ALA A 128 -12.88 -2.60 -3.99
CA ALA A 128 -13.99 -3.53 -3.84
C ALA A 128 -13.85 -4.45 -2.59
N ASP A 129 -12.67 -5.04 -2.40
CA ASP A 129 -12.41 -5.95 -1.26
C ASP A 129 -12.40 -5.20 0.08
N GLU A 130 -11.87 -3.98 0.12
CA GLU A 130 -11.84 -3.18 1.35
C GLU A 130 -13.21 -2.59 1.70
N ILE A 131 -14.01 -2.19 0.70
CA ILE A 131 -15.41 -1.81 0.87
C ILE A 131 -16.20 -3.00 1.43
N GLU A 132 -15.97 -4.20 0.89
CA GLU A 132 -16.63 -5.40 1.37
C GLU A 132 -16.35 -5.67 2.85
N LYS A 133 -15.10 -5.49 3.29
CA LYS A 133 -14.70 -5.60 4.70
C LYS A 133 -15.40 -4.57 5.58
N ALA A 134 -15.45 -3.31 5.16
CA ALA A 134 -16.16 -2.27 5.92
C ALA A 134 -17.65 -2.59 6.10
N LEU A 135 -18.32 -3.10 5.05
CA LEU A 135 -19.70 -3.57 5.14
C LEU A 135 -19.84 -4.78 6.08
N ASP A 136 -18.86 -5.70 6.08
CA ASP A 136 -18.85 -6.83 7.02
C ASP A 136 -18.67 -6.42 8.48
N LEU A 137 -17.88 -5.38 8.72
CA LEU A 137 -17.72 -4.73 10.02
C LEU A 137 -18.94 -3.88 10.42
N GLY A 138 -19.93 -3.76 9.53
CA GLY A 138 -21.20 -3.10 9.83
C GLY A 138 -21.20 -1.59 9.64
N LEU A 139 -20.24 -1.05 8.88
CA LEU A 139 -20.10 0.38 8.58
C LEU A 139 -20.84 0.74 7.30
N HIS A 140 -21.46 1.93 7.26
CA HIS A 140 -21.85 2.55 6.00
C HIS A 140 -20.59 2.85 5.18
N VAL A 141 -20.72 3.03 3.87
CA VAL A 141 -19.59 3.29 3.00
C VAL A 141 -19.84 4.52 2.14
N PHE A 142 -18.89 5.45 2.16
CA PHE A 142 -18.75 6.53 1.18
C PHE A 142 -17.53 6.24 0.32
N SER A 143 -17.72 5.85 -0.94
CA SER A 143 -16.66 5.47 -1.86
C SER A 143 -16.46 6.56 -2.91
N PHE A 144 -15.47 7.41 -2.65
CA PHE A 144 -14.89 8.30 -3.66
C PHE A 144 -14.15 7.51 -4.74
N SER A 145 -13.54 6.37 -4.37
CA SER A 145 -12.83 5.48 -5.29
C SER A 145 -13.64 5.18 -6.56
N ASP A 146 -13.02 5.48 -7.70
CA ASP A 146 -13.49 5.14 -9.03
C ASP A 146 -12.75 3.90 -9.58
N ASN A 147 -13.05 3.43 -10.80
CA ASN A 147 -12.50 2.23 -11.43
C ASN A 147 -12.85 0.92 -10.70
N VAL A 148 -14.00 0.90 -10.01
CA VAL A 148 -14.61 -0.31 -9.48
C VAL A 148 -15.53 -0.92 -10.54
N SER A 149 -15.44 -2.24 -10.75
CA SER A 149 -16.23 -2.94 -11.76
C SER A 149 -17.73 -2.80 -11.51
N LEU A 150 -18.55 -2.85 -12.57
CA LEU A 150 -20.01 -2.82 -12.42
C LEU A 150 -20.53 -4.03 -11.64
N GLU A 151 -19.92 -5.20 -11.84
CA GLU A 151 -20.25 -6.43 -11.12
C GLU A 151 -20.02 -6.27 -9.61
N ASP A 152 -18.88 -5.70 -9.22
CA ASP A 152 -18.59 -5.41 -7.82
C ASP A 152 -19.54 -4.36 -7.23
N GLU A 153 -19.87 -3.29 -7.96
CA GLU A 153 -20.85 -2.31 -7.50
C GLU A 153 -22.21 -2.96 -7.20
N VAL A 154 -22.73 -3.77 -8.14
CA VAL A 154 -24.01 -4.47 -7.97
C VAL A 154 -23.97 -5.38 -6.74
N ARG A 155 -22.91 -6.20 -6.63
CA ARG A 155 -22.71 -7.13 -5.52
C ARG A 155 -22.59 -6.41 -4.18
N LEU A 156 -21.81 -5.34 -4.10
CA LEU A 156 -21.56 -4.60 -2.86
C LEU A 156 -22.79 -3.78 -2.42
N LYS A 157 -23.53 -3.16 -3.35
CA LYS A 157 -24.78 -2.46 -3.03
C LYS A 157 -25.88 -3.42 -2.57
N GLN A 158 -25.97 -4.60 -3.19
CA GLN A 158 -26.86 -5.66 -2.69
C GLN A 158 -26.49 -6.06 -1.26
N LYS A 159 -25.20 -6.28 -0.98
CA LYS A 159 -24.72 -6.63 0.37
C LYS A 159 -25.01 -5.52 1.40
N ALA A 160 -24.80 -4.26 1.03
CA ALA A 160 -25.11 -3.12 1.89
C ALA A 160 -26.61 -3.08 2.23
N HIS A 161 -27.47 -3.19 1.21
CA HIS A 161 -28.93 -3.23 1.38
C HIS A 161 -29.37 -4.36 2.32
N GLU A 162 -28.87 -5.59 2.12
CA GLU A 162 -29.19 -6.75 2.97
C GLU A 162 -28.75 -6.57 4.43
N LYS A 163 -27.67 -5.83 4.67
CA LYS A 163 -27.16 -5.50 6.00
C LYS A 163 -27.83 -4.26 6.62
N GLY A 164 -28.73 -3.60 5.90
CA GLY A 164 -29.33 -2.33 6.31
C GLY A 164 -28.31 -1.20 6.37
N LEU A 165 -27.38 -1.14 5.43
CA LEU A 165 -26.32 -0.13 5.29
C LEU A 165 -26.47 0.63 3.97
N LEU A 166 -25.83 1.78 3.87
CA LEU A 166 -25.72 2.54 2.62
C LEU A 166 -24.33 2.35 2.03
N LEU A 167 -24.28 2.10 0.72
CA LEU A 167 -23.08 2.21 -0.10
C LEU A 167 -23.24 3.40 -1.05
N MET A 168 -22.70 4.55 -0.64
CA MET A 168 -22.64 5.80 -1.40
C MET A 168 -21.43 5.73 -2.34
N GLY A 169 -21.66 5.36 -3.61
CA GLY A 169 -20.59 5.10 -4.58
C GLY A 169 -20.62 3.66 -5.11
N PRO A 170 -19.59 3.18 -5.83
CA PRO A 170 -18.34 3.85 -6.18
C PRO A 170 -18.55 5.10 -7.05
N ASP A 171 -17.49 5.88 -7.25
CA ASP A 171 -17.54 7.18 -7.96
C ASP A 171 -18.56 8.15 -7.31
N CYS A 172 -18.50 8.27 -5.98
CA CYS A 172 -19.26 9.24 -5.21
C CYS A 172 -18.36 10.41 -4.80
N GLY A 173 -18.35 11.46 -5.63
CA GLY A 173 -17.49 12.63 -5.43
C GLY A 173 -17.83 13.53 -4.24
N THR A 174 -19.13 13.66 -3.93
CA THR A 174 -19.66 14.73 -3.07
C THR A 174 -20.68 14.17 -2.10
N GLY A 175 -20.65 14.65 -0.85
CA GLY A 175 -21.66 14.31 0.14
C GLY A 175 -21.71 15.28 1.31
N VAL A 176 -22.90 15.44 1.88
CA VAL A 176 -23.13 16.14 3.15
C VAL A 176 -23.92 15.21 4.05
N LEU A 177 -23.42 14.89 5.24
CA LEU A 177 -24.16 14.09 6.23
C LEU A 177 -24.21 14.85 7.54
N SER A 178 -25.42 15.14 8.04
CA SER A 178 -25.64 15.92 9.25
C SER A 178 -24.93 17.28 9.19
N SER A 179 -25.01 17.93 8.03
CA SER A 179 -24.31 19.18 7.68
C SER A 179 -22.77 19.10 7.71
N VAL A 180 -22.19 17.90 7.73
CA VAL A 180 -20.74 17.67 7.61
C VAL A 180 -20.36 17.42 6.15
N PRO A 181 -19.47 18.25 5.55
CA PRO A 181 -18.98 18.04 4.18
C PRO A 181 -18.04 16.83 4.08
N LEU A 182 -18.24 15.98 3.07
CA LEU A 182 -17.43 14.79 2.79
C LEU A 182 -16.81 14.87 1.38
N ALA A 183 -15.53 14.51 1.25
CA ALA A 183 -14.78 14.51 0.00
C ALA A 183 -14.83 15.88 -0.74
N PHE A 184 -15.27 15.92 -2.01
CA PHE A 184 -15.34 17.14 -2.81
C PHE A 184 -16.66 17.86 -2.60
N THR A 185 -16.72 18.75 -1.62
CA THR A 185 -17.99 19.34 -1.18
C THR A 185 -17.85 20.79 -0.73
N ASN A 186 -18.88 21.58 -0.98
CA ASN A 186 -19.00 22.98 -0.58
C ASN A 186 -19.50 23.12 0.87
N VAL A 187 -19.11 24.21 1.53
CA VAL A 187 -19.62 24.57 2.85
C VAL A 187 -20.96 25.28 2.68
N THR A 188 -22.05 24.64 3.11
CA THR A 188 -23.41 25.21 3.02
C THR A 188 -24.05 25.33 4.39
N ASN A 189 -25.01 26.24 4.51
CA ASN A 189 -25.76 26.43 5.75
C ASN A 189 -26.62 25.18 6.05
N PRO A 190 -26.70 24.75 7.33
CA PRO A 190 -27.68 23.75 7.75
C PRO A 190 -29.11 24.21 7.47
N GLY A 191 -29.98 23.28 7.09
CA GLY A 191 -31.41 23.58 6.86
C GLY A 191 -32.26 22.33 6.77
N ASN A 192 -33.44 22.44 6.17
CA ASN A 192 -34.48 21.40 6.15
C ASN A 192 -34.62 20.69 4.80
N ILE A 193 -33.71 20.93 3.84
CA ILE A 193 -33.71 20.25 2.54
C ILE A 193 -32.77 19.04 2.61
N GLY A 194 -33.28 17.87 2.20
CA GLY A 194 -32.51 16.65 2.01
C GLY A 194 -32.34 16.36 0.52
N ILE A 195 -31.11 16.07 0.07
CA ILE A 195 -30.79 15.80 -1.33
C ILE A 195 -30.34 14.33 -1.47
N VAL A 196 -30.82 13.64 -2.49
CA VAL A 196 -30.29 12.33 -2.91
C VAL A 196 -29.96 12.39 -4.38
N ALA A 197 -28.71 12.11 -4.74
CA ALA A 197 -28.27 12.31 -6.12
C ALA A 197 -27.24 11.31 -6.62
N ALA A 198 -27.41 10.89 -7.88
CA ALA A 198 -26.40 10.16 -8.64
C ALA A 198 -25.51 11.14 -9.43
N SER A 199 -25.01 12.18 -8.76
CA SER A 199 -24.29 13.29 -9.39
C SER A 199 -23.51 14.11 -8.35
N GLY A 200 -22.19 14.16 -8.46
CA GLY A 200 -21.34 14.99 -7.59
C GLY A 200 -21.55 16.49 -7.81
N THR A 201 -21.17 17.01 -8.97
CA THR A 201 -21.32 18.45 -9.27
C THR A 201 -22.77 18.92 -9.36
N GLY A 202 -23.75 18.03 -9.56
CA GLY A 202 -25.16 18.35 -9.41
C GLY A 202 -25.56 18.62 -7.96
N ILE A 203 -25.03 17.86 -7.00
CA ILE A 203 -25.17 18.19 -5.57
C ILE A 203 -24.55 19.56 -5.30
N GLN A 204 -23.33 19.80 -5.75
CA GLN A 204 -22.62 21.06 -5.50
C GLN A 204 -23.39 22.27 -6.06
N GLU A 205 -23.87 22.21 -7.29
CA GLU A 205 -24.65 23.31 -7.87
C GLU A 205 -25.96 23.54 -7.13
N ALA A 206 -26.73 22.48 -6.86
CA ALA A 206 -27.99 22.62 -6.16
C ALA A 206 -27.80 23.15 -4.73
N THR A 207 -26.88 22.58 -3.96
CA THR A 207 -26.61 22.99 -2.57
C THR A 207 -26.13 24.43 -2.49
N THR A 208 -25.25 24.87 -3.38
CA THR A 208 -24.73 26.24 -3.36
C THR A 208 -25.77 27.26 -3.85
N ILE A 209 -26.64 26.91 -4.79
CA ILE A 209 -27.78 27.77 -5.15
C ILE A 209 -28.76 27.88 -3.98
N ILE A 210 -29.10 26.77 -3.32
CA ILE A 210 -29.96 26.76 -2.13
C ILE A 210 -29.40 27.70 -1.05
N ASP A 211 -28.10 27.59 -0.75
CA ASP A 211 -27.40 28.43 0.22
C ASP A 211 -27.48 29.92 -0.14
N ARG A 212 -27.17 30.27 -1.41
CA ARG A 212 -27.24 31.66 -1.89
C ARG A 212 -28.67 32.23 -1.91
N LEU A 213 -29.69 31.39 -1.95
CA LEU A 213 -31.11 31.76 -1.81
C LEU A 213 -31.56 31.87 -0.36
N GLY A 214 -30.69 31.60 0.62
CA GLY A 214 -30.98 31.65 2.05
C GLY A 214 -31.61 30.37 2.61
N GLY A 215 -31.67 29.30 1.81
CA GLY A 215 -32.03 27.96 2.29
C GLY A 215 -30.83 27.23 2.89
N GLY A 216 -31.04 25.98 3.30
CA GLY A 216 -29.97 25.15 3.84
C GLY A 216 -30.21 23.66 3.65
N VAL A 217 -29.12 22.89 3.72
CA VAL A 217 -29.11 21.44 3.46
C VAL A 217 -28.61 20.71 4.69
N VAL A 218 -29.39 19.71 5.14
CA VAL A 218 -28.97 18.83 6.24
C VAL A 218 -28.21 17.61 5.73
N HIS A 219 -28.70 17.02 4.64
CA HIS A 219 -28.12 15.83 4.03
C HIS A 219 -28.08 16.03 2.52
N ALA A 220 -26.95 15.70 1.90
CA ALA A 220 -26.80 15.53 0.47
C ALA A 220 -26.10 14.20 0.21
N ILE A 221 -26.88 13.17 -0.10
CA ILE A 221 -26.43 11.79 -0.18
C ILE A 221 -26.12 11.47 -1.64
N GLY A 222 -24.83 11.41 -1.97
CA GLY A 222 -24.35 10.91 -3.24
C GLY A 222 -24.49 9.40 -3.34
N THR A 223 -25.03 8.88 -4.45
CA THR A 223 -25.29 7.44 -4.61
C THR A 223 -24.28 6.72 -5.52
N GLY A 224 -23.39 7.47 -6.16
CA GLY A 224 -22.52 7.02 -7.25
C GLY A 224 -23.18 7.18 -8.63
N GLY A 225 -22.40 7.56 -9.64
CA GLY A 225 -22.92 7.97 -10.96
C GLY A 225 -23.67 6.87 -11.73
N ARG A 226 -23.50 5.60 -11.35
CA ARG A 226 -24.09 4.43 -12.01
C ARG A 226 -25.31 3.86 -11.29
N ASP A 227 -25.71 4.43 -10.15
CA ASP A 227 -26.75 3.86 -9.27
C ASP A 227 -28.09 3.62 -9.99
N LEU A 228 -28.48 4.52 -10.91
CA LEU A 228 -29.75 4.42 -11.65
C LEU A 228 -29.65 3.58 -12.94
N LYS A 229 -28.54 2.89 -13.19
CA LYS A 229 -28.47 1.87 -14.25
C LYS A 229 -29.35 0.67 -13.91
N GLU A 230 -29.82 -0.03 -14.95
CA GLU A 230 -30.74 -1.16 -14.79
C GLU A 230 -30.16 -2.29 -13.92
N ASP A 231 -28.86 -2.57 -14.05
CA ASP A 231 -28.21 -3.62 -13.26
C ASP A 231 -28.10 -3.28 -11.76
N VAL A 232 -27.90 -1.99 -11.44
CA VAL A 232 -27.68 -1.47 -10.08
C VAL A 232 -28.98 -1.22 -9.33
N GLN A 233 -30.06 -0.87 -10.06
CA GLN A 233 -31.44 -0.80 -9.57
C GLN A 233 -31.72 0.32 -8.55
N ALA A 234 -30.93 1.41 -8.56
CA ALA A 234 -31.13 2.58 -7.69
C ALA A 234 -31.20 2.24 -6.20
N ARG A 235 -30.50 1.20 -5.75
CA ARG A 235 -30.59 0.67 -4.38
C ARG A 235 -30.26 1.73 -3.35
N THR A 236 -29.11 2.39 -3.51
CA THR A 236 -28.67 3.41 -2.56
C THR A 236 -29.61 4.61 -2.58
N MET A 237 -30.08 5.05 -3.76
CA MET A 237 -31.08 6.12 -3.87
C MET A 237 -32.37 5.77 -3.13
N ILE A 238 -32.91 4.57 -3.33
CA ILE A 238 -34.16 4.13 -2.70
C ILE A 238 -34.00 4.11 -1.17
N ASP A 239 -32.94 3.48 -0.66
CA ASP A 239 -32.68 3.36 0.77
C ASP A 239 -32.47 4.75 1.44
N ALA A 240 -31.76 5.65 0.75
CA ALA A 240 -31.55 7.03 1.22
C ALA A 240 -32.84 7.86 1.24
N VAL A 241 -33.68 7.75 0.21
CA VAL A 241 -34.97 8.45 0.12
C VAL A 241 -35.92 7.97 1.22
N VAL A 242 -36.01 6.65 1.42
CA VAL A 242 -36.82 6.07 2.49
C VAL A 242 -36.35 6.54 3.87
N ALA A 243 -35.05 6.67 4.09
CA ALA A 243 -34.52 7.21 5.34
C ALA A 243 -34.83 8.70 5.52
N LEU A 244 -34.73 9.51 4.47
CA LEU A 244 -35.07 10.94 4.54
C LEU A 244 -36.57 11.19 4.75
N GLU A 245 -37.44 10.30 4.27
CA GLU A 245 -38.88 10.33 4.58
C GLU A 245 -39.12 10.27 6.09
N GLN A 246 -38.34 9.47 6.83
CA GLN A 246 -38.46 9.34 8.29
C GLN A 246 -37.61 10.33 9.08
N HIS A 247 -36.69 11.04 8.43
CA HIS A 247 -35.80 12.01 9.09
C HIS A 247 -36.54 13.31 9.42
N THR A 248 -36.88 13.54 10.70
CA THR A 248 -37.74 14.67 11.12
C THR A 248 -37.24 16.05 10.69
N PRO A 249 -35.93 16.39 10.71
CA PRO A 249 -35.45 17.69 10.24
C PRO A 249 -35.56 17.94 8.73
N THR A 250 -35.84 16.91 7.92
CA THR A 250 -36.00 17.07 6.47
C THR A 250 -37.47 17.33 6.14
N ASP A 251 -37.76 18.51 5.60
CA ASP A 251 -39.11 18.90 5.16
C ASP A 251 -39.31 18.65 3.65
N VAL A 252 -38.25 18.75 2.85
CA VAL A 252 -38.29 18.60 1.39
C VAL A 252 -37.19 17.67 0.91
N ILE A 253 -37.52 16.75 0.01
CA ILE A 253 -36.55 15.85 -0.62
C ILE A 253 -36.30 16.29 -2.07
N LEU A 254 -35.05 16.55 -2.42
CA LEU A 254 -34.61 16.86 -3.78
C LEU A 254 -33.84 15.70 -4.39
N ILE A 255 -34.30 15.22 -5.55
CA ILE A 255 -33.70 14.13 -6.32
C ILE A 255 -32.99 14.72 -7.54
N ILE A 256 -31.73 14.33 -7.75
CA ILE A 256 -30.94 14.75 -8.92
C ILE A 256 -30.29 13.52 -9.56
N SER A 257 -30.55 13.29 -10.84
CA SER A 257 -29.78 12.30 -11.60
C SER A 257 -29.70 12.65 -13.08
N LYS A 258 -28.72 12.02 -13.75
CA LYS A 258 -28.77 11.81 -15.21
C LYS A 258 -30.01 10.97 -15.59
N PRO A 259 -30.44 10.93 -16.86
CA PRO A 259 -31.66 10.22 -17.23
C PRO A 259 -31.56 8.73 -16.85
N PRO A 260 -32.44 8.22 -15.96
CA PRO A 260 -32.45 6.81 -15.57
C PRO A 260 -32.92 5.88 -16.69
N ALA A 261 -32.61 4.59 -16.58
CA ALA A 261 -33.27 3.58 -17.40
C ALA A 261 -34.78 3.60 -17.12
N LYS A 262 -35.63 3.52 -18.16
CA LYS A 262 -37.09 3.67 -18.02
C LYS A 262 -37.70 2.84 -16.87
N LYS A 263 -37.30 1.58 -16.74
CA LYS A 263 -37.80 0.69 -15.68
C LYS A 263 -37.42 1.18 -14.27
N VAL A 264 -36.19 1.66 -14.10
CA VAL A 264 -35.69 2.22 -12.84
C VAL A 264 -36.39 3.54 -12.54
N ARG A 265 -36.54 4.40 -13.55
CA ARG A 265 -37.29 5.66 -13.49
C ARG A 265 -38.71 5.45 -12.95
N ASP A 266 -39.45 4.54 -13.58
CA ASP A 266 -40.85 4.29 -13.25
C ASP A 266 -40.98 3.77 -11.82
N HIS A 267 -40.04 2.92 -11.37
CA HIS A 267 -39.99 2.43 -10.00
C HIS A 267 -39.67 3.53 -8.97
N VAL A 268 -38.64 4.35 -9.23
CA VAL A 268 -38.26 5.48 -8.37
C VAL A 268 -39.40 6.49 -8.32
N MET A 269 -40.00 6.86 -9.45
CA MET A 269 -41.14 7.78 -9.49
C MET A 269 -42.31 7.27 -8.65
N LYS A 270 -42.63 5.97 -8.72
CA LYS A 270 -43.68 5.36 -7.91
C LYS A 270 -43.40 5.49 -6.41
N LEU A 271 -42.15 5.30 -5.98
CA LEU A 271 -41.72 5.54 -4.60
C LEU A 271 -41.91 7.01 -4.21
N LEU A 272 -41.39 7.95 -5.01
CA LEU A 272 -41.49 9.39 -4.73
C LEU A 272 -42.94 9.87 -4.60
N GLN A 273 -43.87 9.34 -5.41
CA GLN A 273 -45.30 9.65 -5.31
C GLN A 273 -45.98 9.08 -4.05
N SER A 274 -45.35 8.10 -3.41
CA SER A 274 -45.86 7.41 -2.24
C SER A 274 -45.41 8.04 -0.92
N LEU A 275 -44.43 8.95 -0.97
CA LEU A 275 -43.94 9.69 0.20
C LEU A 275 -44.98 10.68 0.72
N SER A 276 -44.92 10.98 2.02
CA SER A 276 -45.73 12.02 2.65
C SER A 276 -45.09 13.41 2.54
N LYS A 277 -43.76 13.47 2.47
CA LYS A 277 -43.03 14.73 2.27
C LYS A 277 -43.07 15.20 0.82
N PRO A 278 -43.07 16.52 0.56
CA PRO A 278 -42.90 17.07 -0.77
C PRO A 278 -41.57 16.64 -1.42
N VAL A 279 -41.63 16.33 -2.71
CA VAL A 279 -40.45 15.92 -3.49
C VAL A 279 -40.23 16.86 -4.67
N VAL A 280 -38.99 17.25 -4.89
CA VAL A 280 -38.52 17.88 -6.13
C VAL A 280 -37.66 16.86 -6.88
N ALA A 281 -37.88 16.67 -8.17
CA ALA A 281 -37.09 15.73 -8.96
C ALA A 281 -36.58 16.35 -10.25
N LEU A 282 -35.27 16.22 -10.47
CA LEU A 282 -34.56 16.58 -11.69
C LEU A 282 -33.93 15.34 -12.30
N PHE A 283 -34.50 14.92 -13.44
CA PHE A 283 -33.87 13.95 -14.34
C PHE A 283 -33.29 14.73 -15.51
N LEU A 284 -31.99 15.02 -15.48
CA LEU A 284 -31.33 15.84 -16.49
C LEU A 284 -31.61 15.28 -17.89
N GLY A 285 -31.96 16.14 -18.85
CA GLY A 285 -32.34 15.72 -20.20
C GLY A 285 -33.84 15.47 -20.38
N GLU A 286 -34.63 15.32 -19.32
CA GLU A 286 -36.09 15.35 -19.41
C GLU A 286 -36.60 16.79 -19.39
N LYS A 287 -37.48 17.16 -20.32
CA LYS A 287 -38.14 18.48 -20.40
C LYS A 287 -39.59 18.38 -19.90
N PRO A 288 -39.84 18.41 -18.58
CA PRO A 288 -41.18 18.21 -18.04
C PRO A 288 -42.10 19.39 -18.38
N GLU A 289 -43.31 19.08 -18.86
CA GLU A 289 -44.36 20.08 -19.18
C GLU A 289 -45.28 20.37 -17.98
N ALA A 290 -45.26 19.53 -16.95
CA ALA A 290 -46.09 19.67 -15.75
C ALA A 290 -45.42 19.02 -14.53
N HIS A 291 -45.82 19.47 -13.33
CA HIS A 291 -45.59 18.75 -12.08
C HIS A 291 -46.62 17.61 -11.94
N VAL A 292 -46.29 16.53 -11.23
CA VAL A 292 -47.13 15.32 -11.18
C VAL A 292 -47.38 14.91 -9.74
N GLY A 293 -48.64 14.82 -9.33
CA GLY A 293 -49.01 14.30 -8.01
C GLY A 293 -48.33 15.04 -6.86
N ASN A 294 -47.48 14.35 -6.09
CA ASN A 294 -46.68 14.91 -4.99
C ASN A 294 -45.28 15.42 -5.44
N VAL A 295 -44.90 15.20 -6.69
CA VAL A 295 -43.54 15.45 -7.21
C VAL A 295 -43.51 16.70 -8.11
N SER A 296 -42.70 17.68 -7.73
CA SER A 296 -42.40 18.86 -8.53
C SER A 296 -41.23 18.57 -9.48
N LEU A 297 -41.51 18.41 -10.77
CA LEU A 297 -40.49 18.14 -11.79
C LEU A 297 -39.76 19.41 -12.26
N ALA A 298 -38.43 19.37 -12.21
CA ALA A 298 -37.53 20.44 -12.67
C ALA A 298 -36.82 20.06 -13.98
N TYR A 299 -36.42 21.07 -14.75
CA TYR A 299 -35.65 20.94 -16.00
C TYR A 299 -34.16 21.26 -15.82
N THR A 300 -33.82 22.15 -14.88
CA THR A 300 -32.45 22.57 -14.57
C THR A 300 -32.14 22.43 -13.08
N LEU A 301 -30.85 22.39 -12.73
CA LEU A 301 -30.35 22.41 -11.36
C LEU A 301 -30.80 23.66 -10.61
N GLU A 302 -30.75 24.82 -11.27
CA GLU A 302 -31.25 26.08 -10.72
C GLU A 302 -32.75 26.03 -10.42
N GLU A 303 -33.56 25.52 -11.36
CA GLU A 303 -34.99 25.39 -11.14
C GLU A 303 -35.28 24.41 -9.99
N ALA A 304 -34.59 23.28 -9.94
CA ALA A 304 -34.75 22.30 -8.88
C ALA A 304 -34.43 22.89 -7.49
N ALA A 305 -33.33 23.64 -7.38
CA ALA A 305 -32.93 24.34 -6.16
C ALA A 305 -33.98 25.39 -5.76
N LYS A 306 -34.46 26.22 -6.69
CA LYS A 306 -35.48 27.24 -6.41
C LYS A 306 -36.81 26.65 -5.95
N ILE A 307 -37.29 25.58 -6.61
CA ILE A 307 -38.50 24.88 -6.19
C ILE A 307 -38.31 24.29 -4.79
N ALA A 308 -37.15 23.68 -4.50
CA ALA A 308 -36.87 23.12 -3.18
C ALA A 308 -36.88 24.19 -2.08
N VAL A 309 -36.30 25.37 -2.33
CA VAL A 309 -36.32 26.51 -1.39
C VAL A 309 -37.74 27.04 -1.17
N ASP A 310 -38.51 27.27 -2.23
CA ASP A 310 -39.89 27.76 -2.11
C ASP A 310 -40.73 26.78 -1.26
N ILE A 311 -40.66 25.48 -1.55
CA ILE A 311 -41.40 24.47 -0.76
C ILE A 311 -40.91 24.43 0.69
N ALA A 312 -39.59 24.50 0.92
CA ALA A 312 -39.01 24.47 2.26
C ALA A 312 -39.39 25.69 3.11
N ASN A 313 -39.66 26.84 2.47
CA ASN A 313 -40.17 28.05 3.11
C ASN A 313 -41.70 28.06 3.26
N GLY A 314 -42.40 27.08 2.67
CA GLY A 314 -43.87 27.03 2.63
C GLY A 314 -44.49 27.96 1.57
N ASP A 315 -43.69 28.43 0.61
CA ASP A 315 -44.14 29.24 -0.52
C ASP A 315 -44.77 28.36 -1.62
N GLU A 316 -45.63 28.95 -2.44
CA GLU A 316 -46.22 28.25 -3.60
C GLU A 316 -45.19 28.08 -4.73
N VAL A 317 -45.14 26.87 -5.30
CA VAL A 317 -44.32 26.58 -6.48
C VAL A 317 -44.80 27.43 -7.66
N LYS A 318 -43.90 28.25 -8.21
CA LYS A 318 -44.18 29.14 -9.34
C LYS A 318 -44.40 28.33 -10.62
N ALA A 319 -45.21 28.88 -11.52
CA ALA A 319 -45.41 28.29 -12.85
C ALA A 319 -44.11 28.25 -13.67
N ASN A 320 -43.18 29.17 -13.40
CA ASN A 320 -41.92 29.29 -14.12
C ASN A 320 -40.83 29.96 -13.25
N TYR A 321 -39.61 29.45 -13.31
CA TYR A 321 -38.44 29.95 -12.56
C TYR A 321 -37.37 30.60 -13.46
N ASN A 322 -37.69 30.80 -14.74
CA ASN A 322 -36.78 31.25 -15.79
C ASN A 322 -36.60 32.79 -15.80
N ASP A 323 -36.03 33.34 -14.72
CA ASP A 323 -35.82 34.79 -14.55
C ASP A 323 -35.05 35.41 -15.74
N PRO A 324 -35.33 36.68 -16.11
CA PRO A 324 -34.65 37.31 -17.25
C PRO A 324 -33.12 37.41 -17.05
N ILE A 325 -32.38 37.33 -18.17
CA ILE A 325 -30.94 37.58 -18.20
C ILE A 325 -30.68 39.08 -18.24
N GLU A 326 -30.04 39.60 -17.20
CA GLU A 326 -29.78 41.04 -17.00
C GLU A 326 -28.82 41.61 -18.03
N PHE A 327 -27.85 40.81 -18.48
CA PHE A 327 -26.88 41.23 -19.49
C PHE A 327 -27.59 41.65 -20.79
N GLN A 328 -27.31 42.88 -21.22
CA GLN A 328 -27.89 43.44 -22.45
C GLN A 328 -27.10 42.96 -23.66
N VAL A 329 -27.81 42.46 -24.66
CA VAL A 329 -27.23 42.00 -25.93
C VAL A 329 -27.73 42.95 -27.02
N ASP A 330 -26.86 43.84 -27.48
CA ASP A 330 -27.21 44.85 -28.50
C ASP A 330 -27.43 44.22 -29.89
N GLN A 331 -26.54 43.29 -30.26
CA GLN A 331 -26.62 42.53 -31.51
C GLN A 331 -26.16 41.08 -31.27
N PRO A 332 -26.87 40.08 -31.83
CA PRO A 332 -26.40 38.69 -31.84
C PRO A 332 -25.05 38.54 -32.52
N LEU A 333 -24.30 37.51 -32.13
CA LEU A 333 -23.07 37.10 -32.79
C LEU A 333 -23.31 36.77 -34.28
N PRO A 334 -22.33 37.04 -35.16
CA PRO A 334 -22.44 36.71 -36.57
C PRO A 334 -22.73 35.23 -36.83
N ALA A 335 -23.47 34.96 -37.90
CA ALA A 335 -23.72 33.59 -38.36
C ALA A 335 -22.40 32.81 -38.59
N GLY A 336 -22.35 31.57 -38.11
CA GLY A 336 -21.15 30.72 -38.16
C GLY A 336 -20.27 30.76 -36.91
N LYS A 337 -20.60 31.59 -35.91
CA LYS A 337 -20.01 31.49 -34.57
C LYS A 337 -20.63 30.34 -33.77
N THR A 338 -19.84 29.72 -32.91
CA THR A 338 -20.24 28.54 -32.13
C THR A 338 -19.87 28.69 -30.65
N VAL A 339 -20.47 27.83 -29.81
CA VAL A 339 -20.24 27.75 -28.37
C VAL A 339 -19.31 26.57 -28.05
N LYS A 340 -18.31 26.80 -27.19
CA LYS A 340 -17.37 25.79 -26.69
C LYS A 340 -17.45 25.74 -25.16
N GLY A 341 -18.00 24.68 -24.60
CA GLY A 341 -18.07 24.44 -23.16
C GLY A 341 -16.90 23.61 -22.65
N LEU A 342 -16.19 24.11 -21.65
CA LEU A 342 -15.01 23.51 -21.02
C LEU A 342 -15.30 23.25 -19.54
N TYR A 343 -16.05 22.17 -19.29
CA TYR A 343 -16.54 21.85 -17.96
C TYR A 343 -15.59 20.93 -17.20
N SER A 344 -15.36 21.21 -15.92
CA SER A 344 -14.71 20.31 -14.97
C SER A 344 -15.69 19.34 -14.31
N GLY A 345 -16.98 19.70 -14.26
CA GLY A 345 -18.04 18.85 -13.73
C GLY A 345 -18.95 18.26 -14.81
N GLY A 346 -18.95 16.94 -14.97
CA GLY A 346 -19.74 16.26 -16.00
C GLY A 346 -21.25 16.50 -15.95
N THR A 347 -21.83 16.73 -14.77
CA THR A 347 -23.27 17.04 -14.66
C THR A 347 -23.60 18.42 -15.21
N LEU A 348 -22.74 19.41 -14.94
CA LEU A 348 -22.85 20.77 -15.49
C LEU A 348 -22.68 20.76 -17.01
N ALA A 349 -21.75 19.94 -17.50
CA ALA A 349 -21.55 19.69 -18.93
C ALA A 349 -22.82 19.10 -19.58
N ASN A 350 -23.46 18.12 -18.93
CA ASN A 350 -24.70 17.50 -19.42
C ASN A 350 -25.88 18.48 -19.45
N GLU A 351 -26.04 19.30 -18.41
CA GLU A 351 -27.06 20.36 -18.40
C GLU A 351 -26.81 21.36 -19.55
N ALA A 352 -25.58 21.84 -19.69
CA ALA A 352 -25.23 22.78 -20.75
C ALA A 352 -25.46 22.21 -22.16
N ALA A 353 -25.02 20.98 -22.41
CA ALA A 353 -25.25 20.29 -23.67
C ALA A 353 -26.75 20.11 -23.97
N THR A 354 -27.55 19.73 -22.97
CA THR A 354 -29.00 19.56 -23.12
C THR A 354 -29.67 20.87 -23.51
N LEU A 355 -29.38 21.95 -22.78
CA LEU A 355 -29.99 23.26 -23.02
C LEU A 355 -29.58 23.86 -24.38
N ILE A 356 -28.32 23.69 -24.78
CA ILE A 356 -27.83 24.13 -26.09
C ILE A 356 -28.51 23.33 -27.21
N SER A 357 -28.59 22.01 -27.08
CA SER A 357 -29.21 21.15 -28.10
C SER A 357 -30.70 21.42 -28.27
N ASP A 358 -31.43 21.60 -27.17
CA ASP A 358 -32.86 21.93 -27.17
C ASP A 358 -33.14 23.28 -27.84
N ALA A 359 -32.37 24.33 -27.46
CA ALA A 359 -32.57 25.67 -28.02
C ALA A 359 -32.19 25.81 -29.50
N LEU A 360 -31.20 25.04 -29.96
CA LEU A 360 -30.67 25.11 -31.32
C LEU A 360 -31.20 23.99 -32.24
N GLY A 361 -32.01 23.06 -31.73
CA GLY A 361 -32.52 21.92 -32.49
C GLY A 361 -31.40 20.98 -32.97
N LEU A 362 -30.32 20.84 -32.21
CA LEU A 362 -29.21 19.95 -32.53
C LEU A 362 -29.62 18.53 -32.13
N ASN A 363 -29.98 17.70 -33.11
CA ASN A 363 -30.28 16.29 -32.85
C ASN A 363 -29.06 15.62 -32.21
N ASN A 364 -29.26 14.98 -31.05
CA ASN A 364 -28.22 14.29 -30.26
C ASN A 364 -27.43 13.28 -31.10
N VAL A 365 -26.31 13.68 -31.70
CA VAL A 365 -25.31 12.75 -32.24
C VAL A 365 -24.48 12.30 -31.04
N LYS A 366 -24.56 11.01 -30.69
CA LYS A 366 -23.75 10.40 -29.61
C LYS A 366 -22.29 10.81 -29.78
N GLY A 367 -21.78 11.49 -28.75
CA GLY A 367 -20.48 12.12 -28.72
C GLY A 367 -19.34 11.13 -28.87
N GLU A 368 -18.37 11.55 -29.66
CA GLU A 368 -16.97 11.15 -29.53
C GLU A 368 -16.54 11.23 -28.04
N GLU A 369 -15.65 10.32 -27.61
CA GLU A 369 -15.13 10.25 -26.24
C GLU A 369 -14.66 11.64 -25.72
N GLY A 370 -15.01 12.01 -24.49
CA GLY A 370 -14.75 13.33 -23.90
C GLY A 370 -15.72 14.47 -24.28
N TYR A 371 -16.60 14.27 -25.26
CA TYR A 371 -17.60 15.27 -25.66
C TYR A 371 -19.02 14.84 -25.28
N ILE A 372 -19.72 15.69 -24.55
CA ILE A 372 -21.16 15.54 -24.32
C ILE A 372 -21.96 16.05 -25.53
N LEU A 373 -21.49 17.13 -26.16
CA LEU A 373 -22.01 17.67 -27.41
C LEU A 373 -20.85 17.94 -28.36
N ASN A 374 -20.93 17.46 -29.59
CA ASN A 374 -20.00 17.82 -30.67
C ASN A 374 -20.76 17.78 -32.00
N THR A 375 -21.47 18.86 -32.34
CA THR A 375 -22.35 18.89 -33.52
C THR A 375 -22.37 20.27 -34.14
N GLN A 376 -22.19 20.34 -35.47
CA GLN A 376 -22.19 21.60 -36.23
C GLN A 376 -21.22 22.67 -35.66
N GLY A 377 -20.12 22.23 -35.04
CA GLY A 377 -19.12 23.09 -34.41
C GLY A 377 -19.46 23.55 -32.98
N PHE A 378 -20.67 23.30 -32.47
CA PHE A 378 -21.02 23.46 -31.06
C PHE A 378 -20.43 22.30 -30.27
N GLN A 379 -19.67 22.63 -29.23
CA GLN A 379 -18.94 21.65 -28.43
C GLN A 379 -19.19 21.88 -26.95
N VAL A 380 -19.46 20.81 -26.20
CA VAL A 380 -19.46 20.80 -24.74
C VAL A 380 -18.67 19.58 -24.30
N MET A 381 -17.55 19.84 -23.62
CA MET A 381 -16.60 18.84 -23.17
C MET A 381 -16.75 18.63 -21.66
N ASP A 382 -16.66 17.37 -21.25
CA ASP A 382 -16.46 16.99 -19.86
C ASP A 382 -14.97 16.72 -19.66
N LEU A 383 -14.22 17.70 -19.17
CA LEU A 383 -12.78 17.59 -18.98
C LEU A 383 -12.42 16.64 -17.82
N GLY A 384 -13.41 16.22 -17.02
CA GLY A 384 -13.24 15.22 -15.97
C GLY A 384 -13.29 13.77 -16.48
N ASP A 385 -13.71 13.57 -17.73
CA ASP A 385 -13.77 12.25 -18.37
C ASP A 385 -12.37 11.61 -18.47
N ASP A 386 -12.33 10.27 -18.41
CA ASP A 386 -11.09 9.47 -18.39
C ASP A 386 -10.12 9.82 -19.53
N VAL A 387 -10.65 10.21 -20.70
CA VAL A 387 -9.82 10.58 -21.86
C VAL A 387 -8.91 11.80 -21.58
N TYR A 388 -9.30 12.67 -20.65
CA TYR A 388 -8.54 13.86 -20.28
C TYR A 388 -7.76 13.71 -18.96
N THR A 389 -8.12 12.72 -18.13
CA THR A 389 -7.56 12.52 -16.78
C THR A 389 -6.63 11.31 -16.69
N GLN A 390 -6.48 10.51 -17.75
CA GLN A 390 -5.48 9.44 -17.79
C GLN A 390 -4.06 9.98 -17.53
N GLY A 391 -3.50 9.59 -16.39
CA GLY A 391 -2.17 10.03 -15.95
C GLY A 391 -2.08 11.51 -15.52
N LYS A 392 -3.22 12.22 -15.37
CA LYS A 392 -3.30 13.62 -14.94
C LYS A 392 -4.32 13.81 -13.82
N PRO A 393 -4.12 14.76 -12.88
CA PRO A 393 -5.12 15.00 -11.84
C PRO A 393 -6.43 15.47 -12.47
N HIS A 394 -7.54 15.23 -11.78
CA HIS A 394 -8.86 15.71 -12.21
C HIS A 394 -8.84 17.25 -12.37
N PRO A 395 -9.49 17.83 -13.39
CA PRO A 395 -9.46 19.28 -13.69
C PRO A 395 -10.06 20.20 -12.61
N MET A 396 -10.78 19.63 -11.63
CA MET A 396 -11.21 20.39 -10.44
C MET A 396 -10.08 20.63 -9.45
N ILE A 397 -9.04 19.79 -9.48
CA ILE A 397 -7.88 19.82 -8.57
C ILE A 397 -6.72 20.55 -9.25
N ASP A 398 -6.53 20.34 -10.55
CA ASP A 398 -5.40 20.87 -11.31
C ASP A 398 -5.86 21.64 -12.56
N PRO A 399 -5.32 22.85 -12.82
CA PRO A 399 -5.77 23.70 -13.92
C PRO A 399 -5.18 23.32 -15.29
N GLU A 400 -4.17 22.46 -15.38
CA GLU A 400 -3.34 22.27 -16.58
C GLU A 400 -4.18 21.87 -17.81
N VAL A 401 -5.01 20.83 -17.67
CA VAL A 401 -5.91 20.34 -18.73
C VAL A 401 -6.83 21.46 -19.21
N ARG A 402 -7.40 22.22 -18.27
CA ARG A 402 -8.35 23.30 -18.56
C ARG A 402 -7.67 24.44 -19.32
N VAL A 403 -6.49 24.86 -18.86
CA VAL A 403 -5.68 25.91 -19.50
C VAL A 403 -5.26 25.50 -20.91
N ASN A 404 -4.85 24.25 -21.11
CA ASN A 404 -4.44 23.74 -22.41
C ASN A 404 -5.62 23.68 -23.38
N LYS A 405 -6.79 23.19 -22.93
CA LYS A 405 -7.98 23.13 -23.77
C LYS A 405 -8.54 24.51 -24.10
N LEU A 406 -8.45 25.46 -23.17
CA LEU A 406 -8.75 26.86 -23.42
C LEU A 406 -7.90 27.41 -24.58
N LYS A 407 -6.58 27.20 -24.55
CA LYS A 407 -5.68 27.60 -25.64
C LYS A 407 -6.02 26.94 -26.98
N GLU A 408 -6.48 25.69 -26.96
CA GLU A 408 -6.88 24.95 -28.16
C GLU A 408 -8.12 25.55 -28.81
N VAL A 409 -9.21 25.74 -28.05
CA VAL A 409 -10.49 26.26 -28.60
C VAL A 409 -10.39 27.71 -29.09
N LEU A 410 -9.40 28.44 -28.60
CA LEU A 410 -9.10 29.81 -29.05
C LEU A 410 -8.48 29.86 -30.45
N LYS A 411 -7.80 28.80 -30.89
CA LYS A 411 -7.26 28.71 -32.27
C LYS A 411 -8.37 28.56 -33.30
N ASP A 412 -9.49 27.97 -32.92
CA ASP A 412 -10.68 27.83 -33.78
C ASP A 412 -11.35 29.20 -33.97
N GLN A 413 -11.31 29.72 -35.20
CA GLN A 413 -11.90 31.03 -35.55
C GLN A 413 -13.43 31.05 -35.51
N THR A 414 -14.07 29.87 -35.48
CA THR A 414 -15.53 29.75 -35.33
C THR A 414 -15.99 29.94 -33.89
N THR A 415 -15.11 29.81 -32.89
CA THR A 415 -15.47 30.02 -31.48
C THR A 415 -15.87 31.48 -31.24
N GLY A 416 -17.14 31.69 -30.87
CA GLY A 416 -17.68 32.99 -30.48
C GLY A 416 -17.98 33.10 -28.98
N ILE A 417 -18.24 31.96 -28.33
CA ILE A 417 -18.51 31.90 -26.89
C ILE A 417 -17.76 30.71 -26.28
N ILE A 418 -17.13 30.94 -25.13
CA ILE A 418 -16.55 29.90 -24.28
C ILE A 418 -17.33 29.86 -22.96
N LEU A 419 -17.85 28.69 -22.61
CA LEU A 419 -18.47 28.44 -21.30
C LEU A 419 -17.47 27.72 -20.39
N VAL A 420 -17.33 28.16 -19.15
CA VAL A 420 -16.49 27.53 -18.12
C VAL A 420 -17.21 27.45 -16.78
N ASP A 421 -17.00 26.39 -16.02
CA ASP A 421 -17.41 26.26 -14.62
C ASP A 421 -16.21 26.49 -13.67
N VAL A 422 -16.42 27.12 -12.53
CA VAL A 422 -15.41 27.17 -11.47
C VAL A 422 -16.03 26.61 -10.20
N VAL A 423 -15.70 25.36 -9.90
CA VAL A 423 -16.23 24.63 -8.74
C VAL A 423 -15.31 24.83 -7.53
N LEU A 424 -15.87 25.32 -6.43
CA LEU A 424 -15.17 25.59 -5.17
C LEU A 424 -15.44 24.47 -4.15
N GLY A 425 -14.94 24.65 -2.92
CA GLY A 425 -15.15 23.74 -1.79
C GLY A 425 -13.93 22.89 -1.46
N TYR A 426 -14.06 21.99 -0.48
CA TYR A 426 -13.02 21.05 -0.12
C TYR A 426 -12.67 20.14 -1.30
N GLY A 427 -11.40 19.73 -1.39
CA GLY A 427 -10.88 18.90 -2.48
C GLY A 427 -10.59 19.66 -3.78
N ALA A 428 -11.28 20.76 -4.07
CA ALA A 428 -11.00 21.57 -5.27
C ALA A 428 -9.70 22.38 -5.17
N HIS A 429 -9.18 22.84 -6.30
CA HIS A 429 -8.00 23.70 -6.38
C HIS A 429 -8.15 24.95 -5.48
N PRO A 430 -7.08 25.41 -4.79
CA PRO A 430 -7.17 26.54 -3.86
C PRO A 430 -7.50 27.88 -4.51
N ASP A 431 -7.18 28.07 -5.80
CA ASP A 431 -7.54 29.28 -6.56
C ASP A 431 -7.68 28.99 -8.08
N MET A 432 -8.72 28.25 -8.47
CA MET A 432 -8.95 27.93 -9.90
C MET A 432 -9.27 29.17 -10.73
N ALA A 433 -9.96 30.16 -10.15
CA ALA A 433 -10.26 31.42 -10.82
C ALA A 433 -8.99 32.17 -11.22
N GLY A 434 -8.04 32.33 -10.28
CA GLY A 434 -6.74 32.92 -10.53
C GLY A 434 -5.87 32.13 -11.50
N ALA A 435 -5.97 30.79 -11.49
CA ALA A 435 -5.24 29.94 -12.43
C ALA A 435 -5.72 30.10 -13.89
N LEU A 436 -7.04 30.23 -14.10
CA LEU A 436 -7.61 30.40 -15.44
C LEU A 436 -7.52 31.85 -15.96
N ALA A 437 -7.59 32.84 -15.07
CA ALA A 437 -7.68 34.25 -15.40
C ALA A 437 -6.61 34.76 -16.39
N PRO A 438 -5.31 34.47 -16.26
CA PRO A 438 -4.29 34.95 -17.19
C PRO A 438 -4.49 34.46 -18.63
N SER A 439 -4.91 33.20 -18.78
CA SER A 439 -5.14 32.61 -20.11
C SER A 439 -6.40 33.19 -20.76
N ILE A 440 -7.43 33.47 -19.97
CA ILE A 440 -8.66 34.12 -20.45
C ILE A 440 -8.39 35.57 -20.84
N GLN A 441 -7.71 36.34 -19.99
CA GLN A 441 -7.40 37.74 -20.23
C GLN A 441 -6.63 37.91 -21.54
N LYS A 442 -5.56 37.12 -21.71
CA LYS A 442 -4.77 37.10 -22.95
C LYS A 442 -5.63 36.79 -24.18
N ALA A 443 -6.53 35.82 -24.06
CA ALA A 443 -7.42 35.43 -25.15
C ALA A 443 -8.38 36.55 -25.59
N LEU A 444 -8.95 37.26 -24.61
CA LEU A 444 -9.85 38.38 -24.85
C LEU A 444 -9.11 39.59 -25.42
N GLU A 445 -7.88 39.84 -24.97
CA GLU A 445 -6.99 40.87 -25.54
C GLU A 445 -6.65 40.59 -27.01
N GLU A 446 -6.20 39.36 -27.33
CA GLU A 446 -5.91 38.93 -28.71
C GLU A 446 -7.16 39.00 -29.62
N ALA A 447 -8.33 38.61 -29.10
CA ALA A 447 -9.59 38.71 -29.82
C ALA A 447 -9.94 40.18 -30.13
N LYS A 448 -9.73 41.08 -29.17
CA LYS A 448 -9.94 42.53 -29.34
C LYS A 448 -8.99 43.14 -30.37
N GLU A 449 -7.71 42.77 -30.35
CA GLU A 449 -6.72 43.23 -31.32
C GLU A 449 -7.03 42.80 -32.76
N THR A 450 -7.57 41.59 -32.92
CA THR A 450 -7.92 41.01 -34.23
C THR A 450 -9.34 41.38 -34.70
N GLY A 451 -10.10 42.16 -33.92
CA GLY A 451 -11.49 42.51 -34.22
C GLY A 451 -12.46 41.32 -34.12
N ARG A 452 -12.03 40.21 -33.49
CA ARG A 452 -12.83 39.01 -33.29
C ARG A 452 -13.77 39.20 -32.10
N GLN A 453 -15.07 39.00 -32.34
CA GLN A 453 -16.05 38.92 -31.26
C GLN A 453 -15.92 37.57 -30.54
N LEU A 454 -15.53 37.61 -29.27
CA LEU A 454 -15.38 36.48 -28.38
C LEU A 454 -15.91 36.84 -26.99
N TYR A 455 -16.74 35.98 -26.42
CA TYR A 455 -17.20 36.09 -25.04
C TYR A 455 -16.74 34.87 -24.24
N VAL A 456 -16.34 35.10 -22.99
CA VAL A 456 -16.12 34.03 -22.02
C VAL A 456 -17.15 34.22 -20.92
N ILE A 457 -17.94 33.18 -20.65
CA ILE A 457 -19.00 33.19 -19.64
C ILE A 457 -18.69 32.09 -18.63
N ALA A 458 -18.77 32.42 -17.34
CA ALA A 458 -18.54 31.48 -16.27
C ALA A 458 -19.76 31.33 -15.35
N SER A 459 -19.86 30.15 -14.74
CA SER A 459 -20.63 29.94 -13.51
C SER A 459 -19.68 29.54 -12.39
N VAL A 460 -19.85 30.11 -11.19
CA VAL A 460 -19.07 29.73 -10.01
C VAL A 460 -19.96 28.90 -9.10
N VAL A 461 -19.55 27.65 -8.86
CA VAL A 461 -20.26 26.69 -8.01
C VAL A 461 -19.63 26.72 -6.63
N GLY A 462 -20.14 27.58 -5.75
CA GLY A 462 -19.60 27.75 -4.40
C GLY A 462 -20.40 28.69 -3.50
N THR A 463 -19.95 28.81 -2.26
CA THR A 463 -20.48 29.72 -1.24
C THR A 463 -19.41 30.66 -0.69
N ASP A 464 -19.81 31.69 0.05
CA ASP A 464 -18.87 32.58 0.74
C ASP A 464 -18.12 31.89 1.88
N ASN A 465 -18.61 30.73 2.34
CA ASN A 465 -18.01 29.92 3.40
C ASN A 465 -16.99 28.90 2.88
N ASP A 466 -16.89 28.72 1.55
CA ASP A 466 -15.90 27.83 0.96
C ASP A 466 -14.46 28.33 1.21
N PRO A 467 -13.46 27.43 1.30
CA PRO A 467 -12.06 27.81 1.51
C PRO A 467 -11.51 28.84 0.51
N GLN A 468 -12.00 28.80 -0.73
CA GLN A 468 -11.59 29.69 -1.83
C GLN A 468 -12.35 31.03 -1.85
N ASN A 469 -13.45 31.15 -1.10
CA ASN A 469 -14.39 32.28 -1.08
C ASN A 469 -15.07 32.58 -2.45
N TYR A 470 -16.39 32.40 -2.51
CA TYR A 470 -17.18 32.65 -3.72
C TYR A 470 -17.05 34.09 -4.27
N ALA A 471 -17.25 35.11 -3.42
CA ALA A 471 -17.18 36.50 -3.87
C ALA A 471 -15.81 36.87 -4.49
N GLN A 472 -14.72 36.37 -3.90
CA GLN A 472 -13.37 36.55 -4.43
C GLN A 472 -13.20 35.88 -5.80
N ALA A 473 -13.59 34.61 -5.95
CA ALA A 473 -13.49 33.90 -7.21
C ALA A 473 -14.28 34.59 -8.33
N VAL A 474 -15.50 35.06 -8.04
CA VAL A 474 -16.32 35.84 -8.97
C VAL A 474 -15.63 37.14 -9.38
N GLN A 475 -15.04 37.85 -8.42
CA GLN A 475 -14.34 39.11 -8.68
C GLN A 475 -13.12 38.90 -9.58
N THR A 476 -12.29 37.89 -9.31
CA THR A 476 -11.12 37.54 -10.12
C THR A 476 -11.50 37.24 -11.58
N LEU A 477 -12.57 36.48 -11.81
CA LEU A 477 -13.05 36.20 -13.17
C LEU A 477 -13.55 37.45 -13.88
N LYS A 478 -14.31 38.31 -13.19
CA LYS A 478 -14.80 39.58 -13.75
C LYS A 478 -13.65 40.52 -14.14
N GLU A 479 -12.61 40.60 -13.31
CA GLU A 479 -11.40 41.37 -13.60
C GLU A 479 -10.66 40.85 -14.84
N ALA A 480 -10.68 39.53 -15.08
CA ALA A 480 -10.16 38.91 -16.30
C ALA A 480 -11.03 39.14 -17.55
N GLY A 481 -12.17 39.82 -17.43
CA GLY A 481 -13.10 40.12 -18.52
C GLY A 481 -14.18 39.05 -18.76
N VAL A 482 -14.34 38.09 -17.84
CA VAL A 482 -15.37 37.04 -17.91
C VAL A 482 -16.73 37.59 -17.47
N ILE A 483 -17.79 37.20 -18.18
CA ILE A 483 -19.16 37.44 -17.72
C ILE A 483 -19.56 36.31 -16.79
N VAL A 484 -19.82 36.62 -15.51
CA VAL A 484 -20.13 35.60 -14.50
C VAL A 484 -21.63 35.61 -14.19
N GLU A 485 -22.30 34.47 -14.40
CA GLU A 485 -23.70 34.24 -14.05
C GLU A 485 -23.84 33.40 -12.77
N SER A 486 -24.99 33.50 -12.10
CA SER A 486 -25.22 32.90 -10.78
C SER A 486 -25.54 31.39 -10.79
N SER A 487 -25.73 30.81 -11.97
CA SER A 487 -25.92 29.37 -12.19
C SER A 487 -25.41 28.94 -13.57
N ASN A 488 -25.14 27.65 -13.72
CA ASN A 488 -24.78 27.06 -15.01
C ASN A 488 -25.88 27.26 -16.07
N ALA A 489 -27.15 27.02 -15.70
CA ALA A 489 -28.29 27.23 -16.58
C ALA A 489 -28.40 28.68 -17.08
N ARG A 490 -28.12 29.68 -16.24
CA ARG A 490 -28.10 31.09 -16.65
C ARG A 490 -26.93 31.42 -17.57
N ALA A 491 -25.74 30.88 -17.31
CA ALA A 491 -24.58 31.04 -18.19
C ALA A 491 -24.89 30.54 -19.60
N VAL A 492 -25.55 29.37 -19.72
CA VAL A 492 -25.97 28.81 -21.00
C VAL A 492 -27.05 29.64 -21.67
N ARG A 493 -28.05 30.11 -20.91
CA ARG A 493 -29.10 31.01 -21.44
C ARG A 493 -28.53 32.33 -21.95
N LEU A 494 -27.54 32.91 -21.28
CA LEU A 494 -26.82 34.07 -21.78
C LEU A 494 -26.07 33.76 -23.07
N ALA A 495 -25.39 32.61 -23.15
CA ALA A 495 -24.73 32.19 -24.38
C ALA A 495 -25.71 32.07 -25.55
N LEU A 496 -26.89 31.47 -25.33
CA LEU A 496 -27.94 31.37 -26.33
C LEU A 496 -28.46 32.76 -26.73
N LYS A 497 -28.67 33.67 -25.77
CA LYS A 497 -29.10 35.05 -26.04
C LYS A 497 -28.09 35.80 -26.90
N LEU A 498 -26.78 35.64 -26.63
CA LEU A 498 -25.69 36.19 -27.45
C LEU A 498 -25.65 35.58 -28.86
N MET A 499 -26.11 34.35 -29.03
CA MET A 499 -26.29 33.69 -30.33
C MET A 499 -27.58 34.12 -31.06
N GLY A 500 -28.46 34.91 -30.42
CA GLY A 500 -29.75 35.32 -30.99
C GLY A 500 -30.87 34.29 -30.80
N HIS A 501 -30.71 33.36 -29.86
CA HIS A 501 -31.69 32.34 -29.51
C HIS A 501 -32.18 32.54 -28.07
N GLU A 502 -33.43 32.19 -27.78
CA GLU A 502 -33.96 32.17 -26.41
C GLU A 502 -34.49 30.78 -26.08
N LEU A 503 -34.14 30.29 -24.90
CA LEU A 503 -34.69 29.05 -24.37
C LEU A 503 -36.12 29.32 -23.87
N GLN A 504 -37.11 28.80 -24.60
CA GLN A 504 -38.51 28.86 -24.22
C GLN A 504 -38.82 27.73 -23.21
N VAL A 505 -39.07 28.10 -21.96
CA VAL A 505 -39.53 27.19 -20.90
C VAL A 505 -41.01 27.48 -20.68
N ALA A 506 -41.88 26.48 -20.92
CA ALA A 506 -43.31 26.62 -20.74
C ALA A 506 -43.69 26.67 -19.25
N ASP A 507 -44.79 27.36 -18.95
CA ASP A 507 -45.39 27.36 -17.61
C ASP A 507 -45.87 25.95 -17.24
N LYS A 508 -45.49 25.49 -16.04
CA LYS A 508 -45.86 24.17 -15.54
C LYS A 508 -47.07 24.24 -14.62
N GLY A 509 -48.13 23.53 -14.99
CA GLY A 509 -49.24 23.21 -14.10
C GLY A 509 -48.97 21.95 -13.27
N ARG A 510 -49.90 21.59 -12.38
CA ARG A 510 -49.88 20.30 -11.67
C ARG A 510 -50.95 19.36 -12.24
N VAL A 511 -50.55 18.14 -12.59
CA VAL A 511 -51.45 17.06 -13.03
C VAL A 511 -51.56 15.96 -11.96
N GLU A 512 -52.68 15.25 -11.93
CA GLU A 512 -52.88 14.15 -10.99
C GLU A 512 -52.02 12.93 -11.35
N TYR A 513 -51.49 12.25 -10.32
CA TYR A 513 -50.84 10.95 -10.48
C TYR A 513 -51.90 9.84 -10.38
N THR A 514 -52.05 9.03 -11.44
CA THR A 514 -53.17 8.09 -11.60
C THR A 514 -52.81 6.63 -11.34
N GLU A 515 -51.53 6.31 -11.17
CA GLU A 515 -51.10 4.95 -10.86
C GLU A 515 -51.20 4.66 -9.36
N ALA A 516 -51.25 3.37 -9.00
CA ALA A 516 -51.32 2.95 -7.61
C ALA A 516 -50.01 3.30 -6.87
N LYS A 517 -50.13 3.96 -5.72
CA LYS A 517 -49.02 4.15 -4.78
C LYS A 517 -48.50 2.80 -4.26
N MET A 518 -47.27 2.79 -3.76
CA MET A 518 -46.66 1.62 -3.11
C MET A 518 -46.52 1.84 -1.60
N ASP A 519 -46.40 0.75 -0.85
CA ASP A 519 -46.01 0.84 0.56
C ASP A 519 -44.55 1.29 0.63
N VAL A 520 -44.29 2.35 1.39
CA VAL A 520 -42.94 2.85 1.62
C VAL A 520 -42.28 1.93 2.65
N PRO A 521 -41.13 1.32 2.33
CA PRO A 521 -40.40 0.48 3.29
C PRO A 521 -39.97 1.25 4.54
N GLU A 522 -39.70 0.54 5.64
CA GLU A 522 -39.07 1.14 6.81
C GLU A 522 -37.54 1.14 6.64
N PRO A 523 -36.84 2.25 6.91
CA PRO A 523 -35.38 2.29 6.89
C PRO A 523 -34.80 1.47 8.06
N SER A 524 -33.57 0.98 7.91
CA SER A 524 -32.88 0.32 9.02
C SER A 524 -32.52 1.32 10.13
N GLU A 525 -32.40 0.83 11.37
CA GLU A 525 -31.93 1.65 12.50
C GLU A 525 -30.54 2.25 12.26
N LYS A 526 -29.66 1.54 11.53
CA LYS A 526 -28.31 2.02 11.21
C LYS A 526 -28.33 3.19 10.24
N VAL A 527 -29.17 3.13 9.20
CA VAL A 527 -29.34 4.25 8.27
C VAL A 527 -29.93 5.45 9.01
N LEU A 528 -30.89 5.22 9.91
CA LEU A 528 -31.43 6.30 10.75
C LEU A 528 -30.37 6.88 11.71
N ASP A 529 -29.50 6.07 12.30
CA ASP A 529 -28.37 6.57 13.10
C ASP A 529 -27.43 7.44 12.25
N LEU A 530 -27.10 7.02 11.03
CA LEU A 530 -26.26 7.80 10.13
C LEU A 530 -26.83 9.20 9.85
N LEU A 531 -28.16 9.31 9.71
CA LEU A 531 -28.82 10.60 9.44
C LEU A 531 -29.07 11.45 10.70
N ASN A 532 -29.25 10.83 11.86
CA ASN A 532 -29.58 11.54 13.10
C ASN A 532 -28.36 11.82 13.99
N SER A 533 -27.18 11.29 13.64
CA SER A 533 -25.94 11.49 14.38
C SER A 533 -24.89 12.19 13.52
N VAL A 534 -23.92 12.82 14.18
CA VAL A 534 -22.75 13.39 13.50
C VAL A 534 -21.83 12.23 13.05
N PRO A 535 -21.32 12.22 11.81
CA PRO A 535 -20.56 11.10 11.26
C PRO A 535 -19.28 10.80 12.05
N ARG A 536 -19.01 9.50 12.21
CA ARG A 536 -17.82 8.93 12.88
C ARG A 536 -17.11 8.04 11.89
N VAL A 537 -16.05 8.58 11.29
CA VAL A 537 -15.52 8.13 10.00
C VAL A 537 -14.17 7.46 10.16
N ILE A 538 -14.07 6.22 9.69
CA ILE A 538 -12.78 5.59 9.38
C ILE A 538 -12.41 5.98 7.94
N ASN A 539 -11.41 6.85 7.80
CA ASN A 539 -10.97 7.36 6.51
C ASN A 539 -9.82 6.49 5.94
N VAL A 540 -10.06 5.90 4.77
CA VAL A 540 -9.17 4.99 4.06
C VAL A 540 -8.77 5.62 2.72
N GLY A 541 -7.52 6.08 2.61
CA GLY A 541 -7.00 6.77 1.42
C GLY A 541 -6.48 8.17 1.74
N LEU A 542 -7.01 9.20 1.09
CA LEU A 542 -6.59 10.60 1.23
C LEU A 542 -6.83 11.12 2.66
N GLN A 543 -5.76 11.41 3.39
CA GLN A 543 -5.88 11.97 4.75
C GLN A 543 -6.57 13.34 4.77
N SER A 544 -6.41 14.16 3.71
CA SER A 544 -7.03 15.50 3.61
C SER A 544 -8.56 15.47 3.71
N PHE A 545 -9.21 14.35 3.37
CA PHE A 545 -10.66 14.19 3.54
C PHE A 545 -11.12 14.17 5.01
N THR A 546 -10.19 14.05 5.96
CA THR A 546 -10.51 14.17 7.39
C THR A 546 -10.67 15.62 7.86
N GLU A 547 -10.11 16.59 7.12
CA GLU A 547 -10.06 18.00 7.52
C GLU A 547 -11.47 18.61 7.64
N SER A 548 -12.29 18.45 6.60
CA SER A 548 -13.68 18.93 6.62
C SER A 548 -14.52 18.21 7.68
N ILE A 549 -14.29 16.92 7.89
CA ILE A 549 -15.05 16.14 8.88
C ILE A 549 -14.81 16.73 10.28
N ILE A 550 -13.54 16.90 10.66
CA ILE A 550 -13.17 17.39 11.99
C ILE A 550 -13.58 18.85 12.18
N GLN A 551 -13.36 19.69 11.16
CA GLN A 551 -13.71 21.12 11.23
C GLN A 551 -15.22 21.34 11.45
N PHE A 552 -16.07 20.44 10.96
CA PHE A 552 -17.52 20.51 11.10
C PHE A 552 -18.08 19.56 12.17
N ASN A 553 -17.28 19.30 13.22
CA ASN A 553 -17.62 18.53 14.43
C ASN A 553 -17.79 17.01 14.25
N GLY A 554 -17.49 16.46 13.08
CA GLY A 554 -17.37 15.01 12.88
C GLY A 554 -16.13 14.43 13.55
N GLN A 555 -16.12 13.11 13.69
CA GLN A 555 -14.96 12.37 14.17
C GLN A 555 -14.31 11.64 12.99
N ALA A 556 -12.99 11.67 12.92
CA ALA A 556 -12.25 10.96 11.88
C ALA A 556 -11.03 10.23 12.47
N LEU A 557 -10.87 8.97 12.07
CA LEU A 557 -9.68 8.16 12.29
C LEU A 557 -9.07 7.84 10.94
N HIS A 558 -7.77 8.10 10.77
CA HIS A 558 -7.11 7.79 9.50
C HIS A 558 -6.54 6.36 9.51
N PHE A 559 -7.00 5.54 8.57
CA PHE A 559 -6.36 4.27 8.23
C PHE A 559 -5.29 4.55 7.17
N SER A 560 -4.02 4.42 7.56
CA SER A 560 -2.84 4.46 6.69
C SER A 560 -2.75 3.25 5.74
N TRP A 561 -3.71 3.14 4.84
CA TRP A 561 -3.85 2.00 3.94
C TRP A 561 -2.69 1.90 2.94
N ARG A 562 -2.30 0.67 2.60
CA ARG A 562 -1.33 0.36 1.55
C ARG A 562 -1.77 -0.89 0.81
N PRO A 563 -1.43 -1.05 -0.49
CA PRO A 563 -1.65 -2.29 -1.21
C PRO A 563 -0.96 -3.46 -0.50
N LYS A 564 -1.74 -4.49 -0.15
CA LYS A 564 -1.19 -5.77 0.34
C LYS A 564 -0.23 -6.36 -0.71
N ALA A 565 0.76 -7.12 -0.26
CA ALA A 565 1.69 -7.84 -1.14
C ALA A 565 2.34 -6.98 -2.23
N GLY A 566 2.67 -5.73 -1.88
CA GLY A 566 3.28 -4.79 -2.82
C GLY A 566 2.42 -4.55 -4.07
N GLY A 567 1.09 -4.65 -3.96
CA GLY A 567 0.14 -4.46 -5.07
C GLY A 567 0.03 -5.64 -6.04
N ASN A 568 0.73 -6.76 -5.80
CA ASN A 568 0.68 -7.90 -6.69
C ASN A 568 -0.68 -8.60 -6.63
N GLN A 569 -1.51 -8.39 -7.66
CA GLN A 569 -2.89 -8.91 -7.76
C GLN A 569 -2.98 -10.42 -7.54
N LYS A 570 -2.02 -11.20 -8.08
CA LYS A 570 -1.98 -12.65 -7.88
C LYS A 570 -1.81 -12.99 -6.41
N LEU A 571 -0.86 -12.36 -5.72
CA LEU A 571 -0.60 -12.61 -4.30
C LEU A 571 -1.75 -12.10 -3.42
N ILE A 572 -2.36 -10.96 -3.74
CA ILE A 572 -3.56 -10.44 -3.05
C ILE A 572 -4.70 -11.45 -3.14
N ARG A 573 -5.01 -11.97 -4.34
CA ARG A 573 -6.04 -13.00 -4.53
C ARG A 573 -5.74 -14.25 -3.70
N ILE A 574 -4.49 -14.68 -3.62
CA ILE A 574 -4.07 -15.81 -2.78
C ILE A 574 -4.32 -15.50 -1.31
N LEU A 575 -3.82 -14.36 -0.82
CA LEU A 575 -3.97 -13.95 0.58
C LEU A 575 -5.44 -13.85 0.97
N ASN A 576 -6.29 -13.24 0.14
CA ASN A 576 -7.74 -13.14 0.40
C ASN A 576 -8.40 -14.53 0.45
N LYS A 577 -7.96 -15.51 -0.36
CA LYS A 577 -8.45 -16.90 -0.28
C LYS A 577 -7.92 -17.63 0.96
N LEU A 578 -6.70 -17.34 1.41
CA LEU A 578 -6.13 -17.89 2.65
C LEU A 578 -6.81 -17.29 3.90
N GLU A 579 -7.19 -16.01 3.86
CA GLU A 579 -7.94 -15.31 4.92
C GLU A 579 -9.28 -16.02 5.21
N LYS A 580 -9.96 -16.51 4.16
CA LYS A 580 -11.17 -17.36 4.31
C LYS A 580 -10.94 -18.68 5.04
N ARG A 581 -9.68 -19.10 5.22
CA ARG A 581 -9.26 -20.30 5.97
C ARG A 581 -8.38 -19.95 7.17
N GLU A 582 -8.43 -18.70 7.63
CA GLU A 582 -7.53 -18.20 8.65
C GLU A 582 -7.54 -19.06 9.92
N ALA A 583 -8.72 -19.43 10.43
CA ALA A 583 -8.85 -20.24 11.64
C ALA A 583 -8.14 -21.61 11.52
N GLU A 584 -8.24 -22.26 10.37
CA GLU A 584 -7.58 -23.55 10.09
C GLU A 584 -6.06 -23.39 10.04
N ILE A 585 -5.58 -22.37 9.32
CA ILE A 585 -4.15 -22.11 9.15
C ILE A 585 -3.53 -21.68 10.48
N ASN A 586 -4.22 -20.86 11.28
CA ASN A 586 -3.75 -20.43 12.60
C ASN A 586 -3.63 -21.64 13.54
N ALA A 587 -4.61 -22.54 13.56
CA ALA A 587 -4.53 -23.77 14.35
C ALA A 587 -3.35 -24.68 13.91
N ALA A 588 -3.06 -24.77 12.61
CA ALA A 588 -1.91 -25.50 12.11
C ALA A 588 -0.58 -24.82 12.51
N ASN A 589 -0.50 -23.51 12.41
CA ASN A 589 0.66 -22.71 12.82
C ASN A 589 0.95 -22.82 14.31
N ASP A 590 -0.08 -22.81 15.15
CA ASP A 590 0.03 -22.97 16.60
C ASP A 590 0.67 -24.30 16.98
N LYS A 591 0.39 -25.40 16.25
CA LYS A 591 1.05 -26.69 16.47
C LYS A 591 2.56 -26.62 16.20
N VAL A 592 2.96 -25.94 15.12
CA VAL A 592 4.38 -25.78 14.75
C VAL A 592 5.11 -24.94 15.80
N VAL A 593 4.52 -23.81 16.18
CA VAL A 593 5.07 -22.90 17.17
C VAL A 593 5.13 -23.55 18.56
N SER A 594 4.13 -24.33 18.95
CA SER A 594 4.13 -25.08 20.21
C SER A 594 5.35 -26.00 20.30
N ARG A 595 5.72 -26.70 19.22
CA ARG A 595 6.95 -27.51 19.21
C ARG A 595 8.24 -26.71 19.32
N LEU A 596 8.30 -25.52 18.72
CA LEU A 596 9.44 -24.64 18.92
C LEU A 596 9.57 -24.24 20.40
N LEU A 597 8.45 -23.95 21.07
CA LEU A 597 8.41 -23.60 22.50
C LEU A 597 8.72 -24.80 23.42
N GLU A 598 8.25 -25.98 23.06
CA GLU A 598 8.46 -27.24 23.82
C GLU A 598 9.86 -27.83 23.66
N SER A 599 10.68 -27.27 22.76
CA SER A 599 12.01 -27.79 22.47
C SER A 599 12.94 -27.74 23.68
N GLN A 600 13.68 -28.82 23.87
CA GLN A 600 14.64 -29.03 24.96
C GLN A 600 16.01 -29.37 24.38
N PRO A 601 16.75 -28.40 23.81
CA PRO A 601 18.05 -28.64 23.21
C PRO A 601 19.15 -28.82 24.27
N PHE A 602 19.87 -29.94 24.17
CA PHE A 602 21.02 -30.26 25.01
C PHE A 602 22.26 -30.49 24.13
N LEU A 603 23.37 -29.86 24.49
CA LEU A 603 24.66 -30.15 23.87
C LEU A 603 25.23 -31.41 24.52
N VAL A 604 25.28 -32.51 23.77
CA VAL A 604 25.55 -33.85 24.33
C VAL A 604 26.94 -34.37 24.03
N ASP A 605 27.53 -34.00 22.89
CA ASP A 605 28.83 -34.51 22.48
C ASP A 605 29.49 -33.64 21.39
N ALA A 606 30.75 -33.96 21.08
CA ALA A 606 31.46 -33.52 19.89
C ALA A 606 32.19 -34.72 19.23
N ARG A 607 31.96 -34.92 17.93
CA ARG A 607 32.47 -36.08 17.18
C ARG A 607 32.92 -35.70 15.77
N PRO A 608 33.79 -36.48 15.12
CA PRO A 608 34.02 -36.37 13.68
C PRO A 608 32.70 -36.49 12.91
N ALA A 609 32.48 -35.64 11.91
CA ALA A 609 31.22 -35.54 11.18
C ALA A 609 30.77 -36.89 10.58
N LYS A 610 31.69 -37.67 10.01
CA LYS A 610 31.40 -39.00 9.44
C LYS A 610 30.86 -40.02 10.44
N GLU A 611 31.07 -39.84 11.75
CA GLU A 611 30.56 -40.76 12.76
C GLU A 611 29.05 -40.56 13.00
N VAL A 612 28.52 -39.37 12.68
CA VAL A 612 27.16 -38.96 13.04
C VAL A 612 26.32 -38.46 11.87
N ILE A 613 26.96 -38.18 10.72
CA ILE A 613 26.31 -37.82 9.45
C ILE A 613 26.61 -38.93 8.43
N PRO A 614 25.65 -39.84 8.17
CA PRO A 614 25.85 -41.00 7.31
C PRO A 614 26.32 -40.66 5.89
N GLU A 615 25.88 -39.55 5.33
CA GLU A 615 26.23 -39.08 3.99
C GLU A 615 27.72 -38.76 3.83
N LEU A 616 28.45 -38.54 4.93
CA LEU A 616 29.90 -38.32 4.95
C LEU A 616 30.71 -39.62 5.16
N ASN A 617 30.04 -40.76 5.36
CA ASN A 617 30.66 -42.05 5.64
C ASN A 617 30.42 -43.08 4.50
N THR A 618 30.56 -42.63 3.25
CA THR A 618 30.25 -43.44 2.06
C THR A 618 31.49 -43.93 1.30
N GLY A 619 32.68 -43.40 1.64
CA GLY A 619 33.91 -43.60 0.85
C GLY A 619 34.02 -42.69 -0.38
N GLU A 620 32.96 -41.93 -0.70
CA GLU A 620 32.97 -40.87 -1.72
C GLU A 620 33.53 -39.56 -1.13
N LYS A 621 34.03 -38.66 -1.99
CA LYS A 621 34.43 -37.31 -1.59
C LYS A 621 33.17 -36.44 -1.48
N VAL A 622 32.64 -36.32 -0.27
CA VAL A 622 31.43 -35.53 0.02
C VAL A 622 31.76 -34.33 0.90
N ILE A 623 31.32 -33.14 0.47
CA ILE A 623 31.44 -31.89 1.24
C ILE A 623 30.05 -31.31 1.45
N LEU A 624 29.71 -30.97 2.69
CA LEU A 624 28.51 -30.20 2.98
C LEU A 624 28.75 -28.72 2.77
N HIS A 625 27.70 -27.95 2.45
CA HIS A 625 27.77 -26.49 2.32
C HIS A 625 26.54 -25.79 2.90
N ALA A 626 26.67 -24.51 3.23
CA ALA A 626 25.55 -23.69 3.66
C ALA A 626 24.57 -23.38 2.51
N GLY A 627 23.33 -23.04 2.86
CA GLY A 627 22.31 -22.56 1.92
C GLY A 627 21.56 -23.65 1.14
N PRO A 628 20.70 -23.24 0.19
CA PRO A 628 20.03 -24.17 -0.73
C PRO A 628 21.03 -24.84 -1.69
N PRO A 629 20.64 -25.92 -2.39
CA PRO A 629 21.49 -26.61 -3.37
C PRO A 629 22.19 -25.64 -4.33
N ILE A 630 23.50 -25.81 -4.50
CA ILE A 630 24.33 -24.98 -5.38
C ILE A 630 25.34 -25.87 -6.11
N LYS A 631 25.74 -25.47 -7.31
CA LYS A 631 26.86 -26.08 -8.02
C LYS A 631 28.17 -25.37 -7.68
N TYR A 632 29.30 -26.07 -7.78
CA TYR A 632 30.61 -25.52 -7.45
C TYR A 632 30.95 -24.26 -8.27
N GLU A 633 30.61 -24.23 -9.56
CA GLU A 633 30.89 -23.07 -10.43
C GLU A 633 30.26 -21.78 -9.93
N ASN A 634 29.10 -21.87 -9.27
CA ASN A 634 28.34 -20.72 -8.76
C ASN A 634 28.73 -20.32 -7.33
N MET A 635 29.52 -21.14 -6.62
CA MET A 635 29.98 -20.80 -5.27
C MET A 635 30.84 -19.52 -5.30
N THR A 636 30.68 -18.68 -4.28
CA THR A 636 31.46 -17.44 -4.15
C THR A 636 32.90 -17.71 -3.71
N GLY A 637 33.76 -16.69 -3.80
CA GLY A 637 35.19 -16.79 -3.44
C GLY A 637 35.43 -17.44 -2.07
N PRO A 638 34.85 -16.93 -0.97
CA PRO A 638 34.98 -17.54 0.35
C PRO A 638 34.60 -19.02 0.38
N MET A 639 33.49 -19.41 -0.26
CA MET A 639 33.04 -20.81 -0.28
C MET A 639 33.99 -21.70 -1.10
N LYS A 640 34.44 -21.24 -2.28
CA LYS A 640 35.44 -21.96 -3.10
C LYS A 640 36.76 -22.16 -2.36
N GLY A 641 37.25 -21.11 -1.68
CA GLY A 641 38.45 -21.21 -0.85
C GLY A 641 38.29 -22.22 0.29
N SER A 642 37.12 -22.24 0.92
CA SER A 642 36.78 -23.17 2.00
C SER A 642 36.76 -24.62 1.52
N VAL A 643 36.19 -24.87 0.33
CA VAL A 643 36.17 -26.19 -0.31
C VAL A 643 37.58 -26.71 -0.55
N ILE A 644 38.45 -25.88 -1.14
CA ILE A 644 39.86 -26.26 -1.37
C ILE A 644 40.56 -26.57 -0.04
N GLY A 645 40.37 -25.74 0.99
CA GLY A 645 40.97 -25.99 2.30
C GLY A 645 40.47 -27.29 2.95
N ALA A 646 39.19 -27.63 2.81
CA ALA A 646 38.65 -28.91 3.27
C ALA A 646 39.27 -30.09 2.51
N MET A 647 39.46 -30.00 1.19
CA MET A 647 40.11 -31.05 0.39
C MET A 647 41.57 -31.26 0.80
N LEU A 648 42.31 -30.19 1.09
CA LEU A 648 43.69 -30.26 1.60
C LEU A 648 43.73 -30.87 2.99
N PHE A 649 42.80 -30.49 3.87
CA PHE A 649 42.68 -31.06 5.22
C PHE A 649 42.39 -32.58 5.18
N GLU A 650 41.48 -33.01 4.30
CA GLU A 650 41.13 -34.42 4.12
C GLU A 650 42.23 -35.24 3.40
N GLY A 651 43.23 -34.58 2.82
CA GLY A 651 44.27 -35.21 2.02
C GLY A 651 43.76 -35.75 0.68
N TRP A 652 42.65 -35.21 0.17
CA TRP A 652 42.10 -35.59 -1.13
C TRP A 652 42.83 -34.96 -2.32
N ALA A 653 43.48 -33.82 -2.09
CA ALA A 653 44.31 -33.11 -3.05
C ALA A 653 45.70 -32.86 -2.48
N ALA A 654 46.71 -32.94 -3.34
CA ALA A 654 48.10 -32.67 -2.94
C ALA A 654 48.39 -31.18 -2.73
N ASP A 655 47.76 -30.32 -3.52
CA ASP A 655 47.91 -28.87 -3.53
C ASP A 655 46.65 -28.19 -4.10
N HIS A 656 46.66 -26.84 -4.17
CA HIS A 656 45.55 -26.06 -4.69
C HIS A 656 45.24 -26.33 -6.17
N GLU A 657 46.23 -26.66 -7.00
CA GLU A 657 46.03 -26.94 -8.43
C GLU A 657 45.34 -28.29 -8.62
N ASP A 658 45.79 -29.32 -7.90
CA ASP A 658 45.12 -30.62 -7.91
C ASP A 658 43.69 -30.51 -7.35
N ALA A 659 43.47 -29.73 -6.30
CA ALA A 659 42.13 -29.47 -5.78
C ALA A 659 41.20 -28.84 -6.83
N ARG A 660 41.66 -27.79 -7.53
CA ARG A 660 40.89 -27.14 -8.60
C ARG A 660 40.57 -28.11 -9.74
N ARG A 661 41.56 -28.87 -10.22
CA ARG A 661 41.37 -29.87 -11.27
C ARG A 661 40.29 -30.89 -10.90
N GLN A 662 40.32 -31.40 -9.67
CA GLN A 662 39.32 -32.38 -9.20
C GLN A 662 37.91 -31.77 -9.12
N LEU A 663 37.80 -30.51 -8.69
CA LEU A 663 36.53 -29.79 -8.63
C LEU A 663 35.96 -29.51 -10.03
N GLU A 664 36.79 -29.11 -10.98
CA GLU A 664 36.43 -28.90 -12.40
C GLU A 664 35.95 -30.21 -13.07
N ASN A 665 36.49 -31.35 -12.63
CA ASN A 665 36.08 -32.68 -13.10
C ASN A 665 34.87 -33.26 -12.37
N ASN A 666 34.23 -32.52 -11.44
CA ASN A 666 33.10 -32.98 -10.61
C ASN A 666 33.43 -34.23 -9.76
N GLU A 667 34.66 -34.35 -9.26
CA GLU A 667 35.09 -35.47 -8.43
C GLU A 667 34.61 -35.36 -6.95
N VAL A 668 33.98 -34.23 -6.57
CA VAL A 668 33.46 -33.96 -5.23
C VAL A 668 31.95 -33.73 -5.29
N LYS A 669 31.21 -34.40 -4.39
CA LYS A 669 29.77 -34.26 -4.24
C LYS A 669 29.44 -33.22 -3.18
N PHE A 670 28.51 -32.32 -3.50
CA PHE A 670 28.06 -31.26 -2.61
C PHE A 670 26.65 -31.53 -2.08
N ILE A 671 26.45 -31.38 -0.76
CA ILE A 671 25.14 -31.56 -0.10
C ILE A 671 24.87 -30.36 0.82
N PRO A 672 23.70 -29.71 0.76
CA PRO A 672 23.32 -28.72 1.75
C PRO A 672 23.34 -29.27 3.18
N CYS A 673 23.95 -28.55 4.12
CA CYS A 673 23.94 -28.92 5.53
C CYS A 673 22.52 -29.23 6.05
N HIS A 674 21.55 -28.38 5.67
CA HIS A 674 20.15 -28.53 6.07
C HIS A 674 19.47 -29.82 5.61
N HIS A 675 20.01 -30.55 4.63
CA HIS A 675 19.50 -31.85 4.19
C HIS A 675 19.93 -33.02 5.08
N VAL A 676 20.94 -32.84 5.92
CA VAL A 676 21.53 -33.93 6.74
C VAL A 676 21.56 -33.60 8.24
N GLY A 677 20.59 -32.80 8.70
CA GLY A 677 20.52 -32.40 10.12
C GLY A 677 21.62 -31.41 10.56
N ALA A 678 22.40 -30.86 9.63
CA ALA A 678 23.51 -29.98 9.92
C ALA A 678 23.21 -28.51 9.58
N VAL A 679 24.07 -27.63 10.07
CA VAL A 679 24.19 -26.21 9.70
C VAL A 679 25.66 -25.80 9.75
N GLY A 680 26.06 -24.83 8.92
CA GLY A 680 27.42 -24.33 8.86
C GLY A 680 27.51 -22.81 8.75
N PRO A 681 28.41 -22.15 9.49
CA PRO A 681 28.61 -20.71 9.42
C PRO A 681 29.28 -20.31 8.10
N MET A 682 28.92 -19.13 7.56
CA MET A 682 29.49 -18.58 6.32
C MET A 682 29.45 -19.60 5.16
N GLY A 683 30.58 -20.04 4.59
CA GLY A 683 30.56 -21.05 3.53
C GLY A 683 29.90 -22.39 3.95
N GLY A 684 29.83 -22.66 5.25
CA GLY A 684 29.26 -23.88 5.83
C GLY A 684 29.97 -25.17 5.46
N ILE A 685 31.19 -25.07 4.93
CA ILE A 685 31.95 -26.21 4.43
C ILE A 685 32.25 -27.18 5.57
N THR A 686 31.76 -28.41 5.43
CA THR A 686 31.95 -29.49 6.40
C THR A 686 32.35 -30.77 5.67
N SER A 687 33.49 -31.36 6.05
CA SER A 687 33.96 -32.64 5.52
C SER A 687 34.00 -33.73 6.60
N ALA A 688 34.26 -34.97 6.17
CA ALA A 688 34.13 -36.18 6.97
C ALA A 688 34.85 -36.15 8.33
N ASN A 689 36.06 -35.57 8.40
CA ASN A 689 36.88 -35.55 9.60
C ASN A 689 36.79 -34.23 10.40
N PHE A 690 35.89 -33.31 10.03
CA PHE A 690 35.66 -32.12 10.84
C PHE A 690 34.97 -32.49 12.16
N PRO A 691 35.39 -31.95 13.31
CA PRO A 691 34.65 -32.11 14.55
C PRO A 691 33.36 -31.28 14.51
N VAL A 692 32.23 -31.92 14.78
CA VAL A 692 30.90 -31.29 14.88
C VAL A 692 30.36 -31.43 16.30
N PHE A 693 29.69 -30.38 16.77
CA PHE A 693 28.84 -30.45 17.94
C PHE A 693 27.56 -31.21 17.65
N ILE A 694 27.07 -31.93 18.66
CA ILE A 694 25.80 -32.66 18.61
C ILE A 694 24.86 -32.02 19.62
N VAL A 695 23.82 -31.37 19.11
CA VAL A 695 22.71 -30.89 19.93
C VAL A 695 21.54 -31.83 19.76
N GLU A 696 21.09 -32.46 20.85
CA GLU A 696 19.92 -33.33 20.87
C GLU A 696 18.75 -32.59 21.52
N ASN A 697 17.61 -32.53 20.82
CA ASN A 697 16.37 -32.05 21.37
C ASN A 697 15.71 -33.19 22.16
N LYS A 698 15.77 -33.13 23.49
CA LYS A 698 15.23 -34.16 24.39
C LYS A 698 13.71 -34.33 24.30
N ALA A 699 13.00 -33.40 23.66
CA ALA A 699 11.57 -33.53 23.40
C ALA A 699 11.24 -34.76 22.53
N ASP A 700 12.10 -35.11 21.56
CA ASP A 700 11.84 -36.23 20.65
C ASP A 700 13.09 -36.94 20.07
N GLY A 701 14.29 -36.53 20.48
CA GLY A 701 15.56 -37.07 20.00
C GLY A 701 16.06 -36.46 18.68
N THR A 702 15.43 -35.41 18.15
CA THR A 702 15.93 -34.70 16.97
C THR A 702 17.31 -34.11 17.22
N THR A 703 18.24 -34.32 16.29
CA THR A 703 19.62 -33.84 16.41
C THR A 703 19.91 -32.70 15.44
N GLY A 704 20.67 -31.71 15.89
CA GLY A 704 21.29 -30.67 15.08
C GLY A 704 22.82 -30.75 15.17
N TYR A 705 23.50 -30.62 14.03
CA TYR A 705 24.96 -30.66 13.93
C TYR A 705 25.53 -29.34 13.44
N CYS A 706 26.67 -28.92 13.98
CA CYS A 706 27.42 -27.77 13.46
C CYS A 706 28.91 -27.97 13.74
N ILE A 707 29.77 -27.56 12.81
CA ILE A 707 31.23 -27.55 13.01
C ILE A 707 31.61 -26.65 14.18
N MET A 708 32.82 -26.80 14.73
CA MET A 708 33.31 -25.90 15.79
C MET A 708 33.77 -24.54 15.23
N ASN A 709 33.68 -23.50 16.05
CA ASN A 709 34.20 -22.18 15.68
C ASN A 709 35.74 -22.20 15.68
N GLU A 710 36.36 -21.78 14.58
CA GLU A 710 37.82 -21.82 14.36
C GLU A 710 38.61 -20.70 15.06
N GLY A 711 37.94 -19.82 15.80
CA GLY A 711 38.55 -18.69 16.47
C GLY A 711 38.56 -17.41 15.61
N ILE A 712 39.54 -16.56 15.90
CA ILE A 712 39.80 -15.28 15.22
C ILE A 712 40.94 -15.39 14.20
N GLY A 713 41.05 -14.39 13.33
CA GLY A 713 42.08 -14.31 12.28
C GLY A 713 41.70 -15.04 11.00
N GLU A 714 42.71 -15.51 10.25
CA GLU A 714 42.50 -16.33 9.05
C GLU A 714 41.85 -17.66 9.42
N VAL A 715 40.65 -17.91 8.89
CA VAL A 715 39.84 -19.09 9.18
C VAL A 715 39.18 -19.62 7.92
N LEU A 716 38.96 -20.94 7.88
CA LEU A 716 38.40 -21.64 6.74
C LEU A 716 37.01 -21.12 6.39
N ARG A 717 36.14 -20.82 7.36
CA ARG A 717 34.77 -20.33 7.08
C ARG A 717 34.70 -19.08 6.18
N PHE A 718 35.77 -18.28 6.11
CA PHE A 718 35.88 -17.13 5.20
C PHE A 718 36.76 -17.40 3.96
N GLY A 719 37.11 -18.66 3.71
CA GLY A 719 37.87 -19.12 2.56
C GLY A 719 39.39 -19.14 2.72
N ALA A 720 39.93 -18.88 3.91
CA ALA A 720 41.37 -18.98 4.13
C ALA A 720 41.79 -20.45 4.18
N ASN A 721 42.85 -20.83 3.46
CA ASN A 721 43.24 -22.24 3.31
C ASN A 721 44.77 -22.43 3.24
N ASN A 722 45.51 -21.55 3.91
CA ASN A 722 46.95 -21.68 4.06
C ASN A 722 47.33 -22.76 5.10
N GLU A 723 48.61 -23.10 5.19
CA GLU A 723 49.10 -24.15 6.08
C GLU A 723 48.70 -23.92 7.54
N ASN A 724 48.70 -22.67 8.03
CA ASN A 724 48.30 -22.36 9.40
C ASN A 724 46.82 -22.72 9.67
N VAL A 725 45.94 -22.45 8.71
CA VAL A 725 44.53 -22.85 8.80
C VAL A 725 44.40 -24.37 8.81
N ILE A 726 45.09 -25.07 7.91
CA ILE A 726 45.02 -26.54 7.84
C ILE A 726 45.56 -27.19 9.12
N GLN A 727 46.65 -26.66 9.69
CA GLN A 727 47.19 -27.14 10.97
C GLN A 727 46.25 -26.87 12.14
N ARG A 728 45.56 -25.71 12.15
CA ARG A 728 44.51 -25.44 13.15
C ARG A 728 43.36 -26.44 13.03
N LEU A 729 42.89 -26.74 11.82
CA LEU A 729 41.84 -27.74 11.61
C LEU A 729 42.27 -29.14 12.09
N LYS A 730 43.54 -29.53 11.84
CA LYS A 730 44.10 -30.78 12.38
C LYS A 730 44.14 -30.78 13.90
N TRP A 731 44.60 -29.70 14.54
CA TRP A 731 44.54 -29.55 16.00
C TRP A 731 43.09 -29.60 16.52
N MET A 732 42.14 -29.00 15.81
CA MET A 732 40.74 -29.06 16.20
C MET A 732 40.19 -30.49 16.12
N ARG A 733 40.57 -31.27 15.10
CA ARG A 733 40.23 -32.69 14.95
C ARG A 733 40.87 -33.55 16.04
N ASP A 734 42.15 -33.32 16.33
CA ASP A 734 42.96 -34.21 17.15
C ASP A 734 42.91 -33.88 18.65
N VAL A 735 42.67 -32.61 19.00
CA VAL A 735 42.72 -32.10 20.38
C VAL A 735 41.39 -31.45 20.80
N LEU A 736 40.99 -30.33 20.18
CA LEU A 736 39.82 -29.56 20.63
C LEU A 736 38.53 -30.40 20.65
N GLY A 737 38.22 -31.05 19.54
CA GLY A 737 37.04 -31.88 19.36
C GLY A 737 36.98 -33.02 20.37
N PRO A 738 38.01 -33.88 20.45
CA PRO A 738 38.09 -34.96 21.42
C PRO A 738 38.00 -34.51 22.88
N VAL A 739 38.70 -33.44 23.28
CA VAL A 739 38.65 -32.91 24.66
C VAL A 739 37.25 -32.40 24.99
N LEU A 740 36.63 -31.61 24.12
CA LEU A 740 35.27 -31.12 24.34
C LEU A 740 34.24 -32.25 24.35
N GLY A 741 34.35 -33.23 23.45
CA GLY A 741 33.46 -34.39 23.43
C GLY A 741 33.57 -35.21 24.71
N GLN A 742 34.79 -35.45 25.20
CA GLN A 742 35.00 -36.11 26.49
C GLN A 742 34.40 -35.32 27.66
N ALA A 743 34.63 -34.00 27.70
CA ALA A 743 34.08 -33.13 28.74
C ALA A 743 32.54 -33.14 28.71
N LEU A 744 31.91 -33.00 27.55
CA LEU A 744 30.45 -32.98 27.40
C LEU A 744 29.80 -34.28 27.87
N ARG A 745 30.41 -35.44 27.59
CA ARG A 745 29.90 -36.75 28.05
C ARG A 745 29.93 -36.93 29.58
N THR A 746 30.65 -36.07 30.32
CA THR A 746 30.60 -36.08 31.79
C THR A 746 29.29 -35.50 32.35
N PHE A 747 28.53 -34.74 31.55
CA PHE A 747 27.30 -34.05 31.97
C PHE A 747 26.04 -34.92 31.94
N GLY A 748 26.14 -36.25 32.04
CA GLY A 748 24.98 -37.16 32.07
C GLY A 748 24.08 -37.02 30.85
N GLU A 749 23.06 -36.17 30.93
CA GLU A 749 22.13 -35.85 29.84
C GLU A 749 22.64 -34.76 28.87
N GLY A 750 23.78 -34.13 29.15
CA GLY A 750 24.37 -33.04 28.38
C GLY A 750 24.15 -31.66 29.01
N LEU A 751 24.67 -30.60 28.37
CA LEU A 751 24.46 -29.23 28.82
C LEU A 751 23.13 -28.67 28.29
N ASN A 752 22.26 -28.20 29.20
CA ASN A 752 20.98 -27.60 28.85
C ASN A 752 21.17 -26.21 28.21
N LEU A 753 20.95 -26.11 26.90
CA LEU A 753 21.22 -24.90 26.14
C LEU A 753 20.16 -23.81 26.38
N ASN A 754 18.90 -24.18 26.66
CA ASN A 754 17.87 -23.19 27.00
C ASN A 754 18.27 -22.37 28.24
N VAL A 755 18.85 -23.00 29.27
CA VAL A 755 19.31 -22.31 30.48
C VAL A 755 20.46 -21.36 30.17
N MET A 756 21.39 -21.75 29.30
CA MET A 756 22.52 -20.90 28.91
C MET A 756 22.06 -19.70 28.09
N ILE A 757 21.21 -19.93 27.09
CA ILE A 757 20.62 -18.90 26.23
C ILE A 757 19.82 -17.90 27.08
N ALA A 758 18.95 -18.37 27.98
CA ALA A 758 18.16 -17.50 28.85
C ALA A 758 19.02 -16.59 29.75
N ARG A 759 20.21 -17.04 30.17
CA ARG A 759 21.16 -16.18 30.92
C ARG A 759 21.85 -15.19 30.01
N ALA A 760 22.37 -15.64 28.88
CA ALA A 760 23.17 -14.83 27.97
C ALA A 760 22.35 -13.73 27.28
N ILE A 761 21.07 -13.98 26.97
CA ILE A 761 20.18 -12.95 26.38
C ILE A 761 19.96 -11.79 27.36
N GLY A 762 19.86 -12.10 28.66
CA GLY A 762 19.81 -11.10 29.74
C GLY A 762 21.14 -10.37 29.97
N MET A 763 22.25 -10.88 29.43
CA MET A 763 23.59 -10.26 29.43
C MET A 763 23.89 -9.55 28.11
N GLY A 764 22.87 -9.38 27.28
CA GLY A 764 22.87 -8.57 26.07
C GLY A 764 23.27 -9.28 24.79
N ASP A 765 23.31 -10.61 24.77
CA ASP A 765 23.58 -11.36 23.54
C ASP A 765 22.32 -11.49 22.68
N GLU A 766 22.49 -11.46 21.36
CA GLU A 766 21.46 -11.83 20.39
C GLU A 766 21.82 -13.10 19.63
N PHE A 767 22.98 -13.70 19.89
CA PHE A 767 23.40 -15.02 19.42
C PHE A 767 23.71 -15.19 17.93
N HIS A 768 23.78 -14.12 17.15
CA HIS A 768 24.25 -14.15 15.78
C HIS A 768 25.55 -13.34 15.62
N GLN A 769 25.50 -12.04 15.88
CA GLN A 769 26.67 -11.16 15.87
C GLN A 769 27.31 -10.96 17.24
N ARG A 770 26.56 -11.04 18.34
CA ARG A 770 27.10 -10.93 19.69
C ARG A 770 26.82 -12.21 20.47
N ASN A 771 27.90 -12.94 20.73
CA ASN A 771 27.91 -14.23 21.45
C ASN A 771 28.85 -14.20 22.68
N ILE A 772 29.25 -13.01 23.14
CA ILE A 772 30.29 -12.85 24.18
C ILE A 772 29.82 -13.47 25.49
N ALA A 773 28.59 -13.16 25.92
CA ALA A 773 28.07 -13.68 27.18
C ALA A 773 27.85 -15.19 27.11
N ALA A 774 27.31 -15.70 26.00
CA ALA A 774 27.05 -17.11 25.81
C ALA A 774 28.34 -17.94 25.75
N SER A 775 29.37 -17.44 25.06
CA SER A 775 30.71 -18.06 25.02
C SER A 775 31.37 -18.07 26.39
N LEU A 776 31.23 -16.98 27.17
CA LEU A 776 31.70 -16.93 28.57
C LEU A 776 30.94 -17.91 29.48
N VAL A 777 29.61 -18.00 29.35
CA VAL A 777 28.80 -18.97 30.10
C VAL A 777 29.23 -20.39 29.73
N PHE A 778 29.42 -20.69 28.44
CA PHE A 778 29.91 -22.00 28.01
C PHE A 778 31.28 -22.33 28.59
N LEU A 779 32.25 -21.42 28.50
CA LEU A 779 33.57 -21.57 29.10
C LEU A 779 33.46 -21.90 30.59
N LYS A 780 32.68 -21.12 31.34
CA LYS A 780 32.44 -21.33 32.78
C LYS A 780 31.87 -22.72 33.09
N GLU A 781 30.92 -23.20 32.30
CA GLU A 781 30.28 -24.51 32.55
C GLU A 781 31.19 -25.68 32.12
N ILE A 782 31.95 -25.57 31.02
CA ILE A 782 32.73 -26.69 30.47
C ILE A 782 34.11 -26.85 31.15
N THR A 783 34.74 -25.77 31.61
CA THR A 783 36.10 -25.81 32.19
C THR A 783 36.24 -26.79 33.37
N PRO A 784 35.31 -26.86 34.35
CA PRO A 784 35.40 -27.83 35.44
C PRO A 784 35.45 -29.29 34.97
N ALA A 785 34.75 -29.62 33.88
CA ALA A 785 34.81 -30.96 33.31
C ALA A 785 36.17 -31.20 32.65
N ILE A 786 36.66 -30.27 31.85
CA ILE A 786 37.96 -30.36 31.14
C ILE A 786 39.11 -30.62 32.12
N VAL A 787 39.18 -29.89 33.23
CA VAL A 787 40.28 -30.03 34.20
C VAL A 787 40.33 -31.41 34.87
N THR A 788 39.19 -32.11 34.92
CA THR A 788 39.08 -33.45 35.51
C THR A 788 39.34 -34.61 34.54
N LEU A 789 39.50 -34.32 33.24
CA LEU A 789 39.74 -35.35 32.23
C LEU A 789 41.12 -35.99 32.37
N ASP A 790 41.23 -37.25 31.96
CA ASP A 790 42.51 -37.96 31.80
C ASP A 790 43.07 -37.69 30.39
N VAL A 791 43.53 -36.46 30.18
CA VAL A 791 44.17 -35.96 28.95
C VAL A 791 45.41 -35.14 29.32
N GLU A 792 46.33 -34.93 28.37
CA GLU A 792 47.56 -34.16 28.60
C GLU A 792 47.26 -32.75 29.15
N GLU A 793 48.02 -32.31 30.16
CA GLU A 793 47.77 -31.02 30.82
C GLU A 793 47.92 -29.83 29.86
N GLN A 794 48.82 -29.93 28.87
CA GLN A 794 48.98 -28.93 27.84
C GLN A 794 47.72 -28.82 26.96
N ASP A 795 47.13 -29.96 26.56
CA ASP A 795 45.92 -29.98 25.74
C ASP A 795 44.73 -29.36 26.49
N LYS A 796 44.60 -29.61 27.80
CA LYS A 796 43.58 -28.95 28.64
C LYS A 796 43.78 -27.44 28.63
N ALA A 797 45.00 -26.99 28.86
CA ALA A 797 45.34 -25.57 28.92
C ALA A 797 45.07 -24.88 27.57
N ASP A 798 45.49 -25.49 26.47
CA ASP A 798 45.31 -24.95 25.11
C ASP A 798 43.83 -24.85 24.74
N VAL A 799 43.01 -25.87 25.07
CA VAL A 799 41.57 -25.83 24.83
C VAL A 799 40.89 -24.73 25.65
N ILE A 800 41.20 -24.63 26.95
CA ILE A 800 40.62 -23.59 27.81
C ILE A 800 41.03 -22.19 27.31
N GLN A 801 42.30 -22.01 26.94
CA GLN A 801 42.81 -20.75 26.43
C GLN A 801 42.18 -20.38 25.09
N PHE A 802 41.96 -21.35 24.20
CA PHE A 802 41.28 -21.14 22.92
C PHE A 802 39.83 -20.67 23.12
N LEU A 803 39.09 -21.31 24.04
CA LEU A 803 37.73 -20.90 24.40
C LEU A 803 37.70 -19.48 24.99
N ALA A 804 38.63 -19.16 25.90
CA ALA A 804 38.75 -17.83 26.49
C ALA A 804 39.07 -16.73 25.47
N ASN A 805 39.75 -17.05 24.36
CA ASN A 805 40.09 -16.09 23.31
C ASN A 805 39.02 -15.96 22.23
N THR A 806 37.97 -16.79 22.24
CA THR A 806 37.00 -16.90 21.14
C THR A 806 35.60 -16.47 21.57
N ASP A 807 35.34 -15.16 21.51
CA ASP A 807 34.04 -14.57 21.88
C ASP A 807 32.86 -15.04 21.00
N GLN A 808 33.13 -15.57 19.80
CA GLN A 808 32.12 -16.09 18.87
C GLN A 808 31.89 -17.60 18.99
N PHE A 809 32.50 -18.28 19.97
CA PHE A 809 32.48 -19.74 20.01
C PHE A 809 31.06 -20.33 20.08
N PHE A 810 30.17 -19.67 20.82
CA PHE A 810 28.80 -20.13 21.02
C PHE A 810 27.90 -20.00 19.79
N LEU A 811 28.24 -19.20 18.77
CA LEU A 811 27.43 -19.05 17.55
C LEU A 811 27.10 -20.42 16.93
N ASN A 812 28.11 -21.28 16.81
CA ASN A 812 27.95 -22.58 16.18
C ASN A 812 27.06 -23.53 17.01
N ILE A 813 27.12 -23.43 18.34
CA ILE A 813 26.23 -24.15 19.26
C ILE A 813 24.79 -23.63 19.13
N MET A 814 24.61 -22.31 19.04
CA MET A 814 23.30 -21.70 18.80
C MET A 814 22.71 -22.13 17.46
N MET A 815 23.52 -22.20 16.40
CA MET A 815 23.07 -22.68 15.09
C MET A 815 22.59 -24.13 15.16
N ALA A 816 23.36 -25.04 15.77
CA ALA A 816 22.94 -26.43 15.98
C ALA A 816 21.67 -26.54 16.84
N THR A 817 21.53 -25.66 17.84
CA THR A 817 20.32 -25.51 18.65
C THR A 817 19.12 -25.14 17.79
N GLY A 818 19.24 -24.10 16.98
CA GLY A 818 18.21 -23.66 16.05
C GLY A 818 17.81 -24.79 15.11
N LYS A 819 18.78 -25.52 14.55
CA LYS A 819 18.54 -26.68 13.67
C LYS A 819 17.75 -27.78 14.37
N ALA A 820 18.12 -28.18 15.58
CA ALA A 820 17.42 -29.22 16.34
C ALA A 820 15.98 -28.81 16.70
N MET A 821 15.75 -27.52 16.99
CA MET A 821 14.42 -26.98 17.28
C MET A 821 13.53 -26.97 16.03
N VAL A 822 14.02 -26.44 14.91
CA VAL A 822 13.20 -26.34 13.69
C VAL A 822 12.94 -27.71 13.06
N ASP A 823 13.89 -28.65 13.14
CA ASP A 823 13.70 -29.99 12.62
C ASP A 823 12.70 -30.81 13.44
N TYR A 824 12.58 -30.50 14.74
CA TYR A 824 11.50 -31.02 15.58
C TYR A 824 10.14 -30.42 15.18
N ALA A 825 10.09 -29.09 14.99
CA ALA A 825 8.87 -28.38 14.63
C ALA A 825 8.32 -28.79 13.25
N ARG A 826 9.18 -28.91 12.24
CA ARG A 826 8.78 -29.27 10.86
C ARG A 826 8.20 -30.67 10.71
N LYS A 827 8.38 -31.56 11.70
CA LYS A 827 7.72 -32.88 11.73
C LYS A 827 6.19 -32.75 11.81
N VAL A 828 5.65 -31.57 12.11
CA VAL A 828 4.20 -31.28 12.07
C VAL A 828 3.65 -31.37 10.64
N LYS A 829 4.41 -30.95 9.62
CA LYS A 829 4.00 -30.99 8.19
C LYS A 829 2.67 -30.29 7.88
N GLU A 830 2.31 -29.29 8.68
CA GLU A 830 1.14 -28.42 8.48
C GLU A 830 1.56 -26.97 8.71
N GLY A 831 0.71 -26.03 8.30
CA GLY A 831 0.92 -24.60 8.54
C GLY A 831 1.99 -23.97 7.64
N CYS A 832 2.05 -22.65 7.70
CA CYS A 832 2.86 -21.81 6.83
C CYS A 832 4.02 -21.12 7.57
N VAL A 833 4.41 -21.67 8.72
CA VAL A 833 5.56 -21.20 9.51
C VAL A 833 6.86 -21.53 8.80
N VAL A 834 7.76 -20.54 8.70
CA VAL A 834 9.12 -20.73 8.18
C VAL A 834 9.92 -21.57 9.18
N THR A 835 10.47 -22.67 8.71
CA THR A 835 11.27 -23.62 9.50
C THR A 835 12.74 -23.61 9.11
N THR A 836 13.13 -22.89 8.05
CA THR A 836 14.54 -22.74 7.67
C THR A 836 14.69 -21.45 6.89
N MET A 837 15.70 -20.65 7.25
CA MET A 837 16.25 -19.59 6.41
C MET A 837 17.75 -19.84 6.29
N SER A 838 18.28 -19.80 5.08
CA SER A 838 19.70 -19.98 4.83
C SER A 838 20.12 -19.41 3.47
N ARG A 839 21.42 -19.17 3.28
CA ARG A 839 21.98 -18.57 2.06
C ARG A 839 23.37 -19.10 1.73
N ASN A 840 23.73 -19.07 0.44
CA ASN A 840 24.99 -19.62 -0.06
C ASN A 840 25.85 -18.62 -0.87
N GLY A 841 25.54 -17.31 -0.80
CA GLY A 841 26.22 -16.26 -1.57
C GLY A 841 25.70 -16.09 -3.01
N GLU A 842 24.81 -16.96 -3.47
CA GLU A 842 24.08 -16.80 -4.74
C GLU A 842 22.56 -16.72 -4.48
N ASN A 843 22.04 -17.67 -3.72
CA ASN A 843 20.62 -17.82 -3.42
C ASN A 843 20.36 -17.81 -1.91
N PHE A 844 19.34 -17.06 -1.52
CA PHE A 844 18.68 -17.16 -0.23
C PHE A 844 17.52 -18.16 -0.37
N GLY A 845 17.41 -19.08 0.56
CA GLY A 845 16.40 -20.13 0.57
C GLY A 845 15.57 -20.13 1.85
N VAL A 846 14.27 -20.37 1.70
CA VAL A 846 13.36 -20.66 2.81
C VAL A 846 12.70 -22.03 2.66
N ARG A 847 12.38 -22.65 3.78
CA ARG A 847 11.49 -23.82 3.87
C ARG A 847 10.37 -23.54 4.86
N ILE A 848 9.19 -24.10 4.62
CA ILE A 848 8.04 -23.98 5.51
C ILE A 848 7.57 -25.35 6.00
N SER A 849 6.92 -25.37 7.16
CA SER A 849 6.49 -26.61 7.81
C SER A 849 5.65 -27.52 6.89
N ALA A 850 4.63 -27.00 6.21
CA ALA A 850 3.74 -27.81 5.36
C ALA A 850 4.41 -28.46 4.13
N LEU A 851 5.54 -27.93 3.65
CA LEU A 851 6.13 -28.33 2.35
C LEU A 851 7.45 -29.09 2.47
N GLY A 852 7.78 -29.57 3.68
CA GLY A 852 8.88 -30.49 3.89
C GLY A 852 10.24 -29.90 3.47
N ASP A 853 10.97 -30.60 2.60
CA ASP A 853 12.34 -30.25 2.15
C ASP A 853 12.37 -29.36 0.90
N GLU A 854 11.22 -28.94 0.39
CA GLU A 854 11.15 -28.03 -0.75
C GLU A 854 11.77 -26.68 -0.40
N TRP A 855 12.67 -26.21 -1.25
CA TRP A 855 13.32 -24.91 -1.13
C TRP A 855 12.63 -23.88 -2.00
N PHE A 856 12.31 -22.73 -1.42
CA PHE A 856 11.89 -21.55 -2.17
C PHE A 856 13.04 -20.55 -2.17
N THR A 857 13.58 -20.23 -3.35
CA THR A 857 14.82 -19.44 -3.48
C THR A 857 14.61 -18.09 -4.15
N GLY A 858 15.45 -17.13 -3.77
CA GLY A 858 15.64 -15.84 -4.43
C GLY A 858 17.11 -15.44 -4.42
N PRO A 859 17.54 -14.49 -5.26
CA PRO A 859 18.92 -14.00 -5.25
C PRO A 859 19.24 -13.38 -3.88
N VAL A 860 20.43 -13.66 -3.35
CA VAL A 860 20.86 -13.05 -2.08
C VAL A 860 21.00 -11.53 -2.21
N ASN A 861 20.78 -10.83 -1.10
CA ASN A 861 21.17 -9.43 -0.97
C ASN A 861 22.61 -9.34 -0.45
N THR A 862 23.26 -8.19 -0.67
CA THR A 862 24.55 -7.88 -0.05
C THR A 862 24.30 -7.20 1.30
N PRO A 863 24.99 -7.61 2.38
CA PRO A 863 24.85 -6.95 3.68
C PRO A 863 25.32 -5.50 3.65
N ASP A 864 24.61 -4.64 4.39
CA ASP A 864 24.93 -3.23 4.58
C ASP A 864 25.27 -2.97 6.05
N GLY A 865 26.30 -2.16 6.30
CA GLY A 865 26.76 -1.89 7.65
C GLY A 865 28.14 -1.25 7.72
N LEU A 866 28.84 -1.48 8.84
CA LEU A 866 30.12 -0.86 9.13
C LEU A 866 31.27 -1.71 8.59
N TYR A 867 32.11 -1.09 7.76
CA TYR A 867 33.32 -1.68 7.21
C TYR A 867 34.53 -1.37 8.09
N PHE A 868 35.44 -2.35 8.22
CA PHE A 868 36.72 -2.13 8.88
C PHE A 868 37.59 -1.15 8.09
N ALA A 869 38.51 -0.48 8.78
CA ALA A 869 39.39 0.51 8.17
C ALA A 869 40.14 -0.09 6.97
N GLY A 870 40.01 0.55 5.80
CA GLY A 870 40.62 0.12 4.54
C GLY A 870 39.71 -0.72 3.63
N TYR A 871 38.48 -1.04 4.05
CA TYR A 871 37.49 -1.76 3.24
C TYR A 871 36.26 -0.90 2.91
N SER A 872 35.54 -1.31 1.87
CA SER A 872 34.30 -0.67 1.39
C SER A 872 33.30 -1.73 0.90
N ALA A 873 32.07 -1.28 0.61
CA ALA A 873 30.99 -2.14 0.11
C ALA A 873 31.32 -2.86 -1.21
N GLU A 874 32.15 -2.29 -2.07
CA GLU A 874 32.56 -2.88 -3.35
C GLU A 874 33.36 -4.19 -3.21
N LEU A 875 33.91 -4.42 -2.01
CA LEU A 875 34.70 -5.60 -1.67
C LEU A 875 33.88 -6.66 -0.94
N ALA A 876 32.62 -6.37 -0.61
CA ALA A 876 31.73 -7.29 0.10
C ALA A 876 31.31 -8.47 -0.76
N ASN A 877 31.32 -9.66 -0.16
CA ASN A 877 30.64 -10.82 -0.68
C ASN A 877 29.13 -10.69 -0.42
N PRO A 878 28.27 -11.17 -1.33
CA PRO A 878 26.84 -11.33 -1.04
C PRO A 878 26.59 -12.24 0.17
N ASP A 879 25.42 -12.15 0.81
CA ASP A 879 25.16 -12.81 2.09
C ASP A 879 25.26 -14.36 2.01
N ILE A 880 25.87 -14.98 3.02
CA ILE A 880 26.28 -16.39 3.00
C ILE A 880 26.24 -17.04 4.40
N GLY A 881 25.77 -18.28 4.51
CA GLY A 881 25.73 -19.08 5.73
C GLY A 881 24.38 -19.69 6.07
N ASP A 882 24.40 -20.69 6.97
CA ASP A 882 23.19 -21.21 7.63
C ASP A 882 22.85 -20.45 8.92
N SER A 883 23.63 -19.44 9.30
CA SER A 883 23.44 -18.70 10.55
C SER A 883 22.11 -17.94 10.65
N ALA A 884 21.42 -17.72 9.52
CA ALA A 884 20.03 -17.23 9.48
C ALA A 884 19.02 -18.18 10.18
N ILE A 885 19.45 -19.38 10.57
CA ILE A 885 18.69 -20.26 11.46
C ILE A 885 18.47 -19.65 12.85
N THR A 886 19.35 -18.74 13.29
CA THR A 886 19.21 -18.04 14.57
C THR A 886 18.01 -17.10 14.55
N GLU A 887 17.83 -16.33 13.47
CA GLU A 887 16.61 -15.54 13.21
C GLU A 887 15.38 -16.42 13.02
N THR A 888 15.53 -17.59 12.41
CA THR A 888 14.40 -18.53 12.22
C THR A 888 13.79 -18.96 13.56
N VAL A 889 14.62 -19.10 14.61
CA VAL A 889 14.14 -19.39 15.98
C VAL A 889 13.93 -18.15 16.85
N GLY A 890 14.06 -16.95 16.28
CA GLY A 890 13.63 -15.72 16.93
C GLY A 890 14.70 -14.87 17.59
N VAL A 891 15.96 -15.29 17.52
CA VAL A 891 17.10 -14.49 18.01
C VAL A 891 17.82 -13.81 16.83
N GLY A 892 19.06 -13.36 17.00
CA GLY A 892 19.79 -12.64 15.97
C GLY A 892 19.18 -11.26 15.70
N GLY A 893 19.04 -10.90 14.43
CA GLY A 893 18.38 -9.67 13.99
C GLY A 893 16.93 -9.53 14.51
N MET A 894 16.23 -10.64 14.76
CA MET A 894 14.85 -10.65 15.30
C MET A 894 14.77 -10.18 16.76
N ALA A 895 15.86 -10.30 17.50
CA ALA A 895 15.95 -9.94 18.92
C ALA A 895 17.01 -8.85 19.15
N MET A 896 17.18 -7.94 18.19
CA MET A 896 18.21 -6.90 18.27
C MET A 896 18.12 -6.04 19.54
N ILE A 897 16.91 -5.87 20.09
CA ILE A 897 16.64 -5.20 21.38
C ILE A 897 17.35 -5.86 22.57
N ALA A 898 17.68 -7.15 22.48
CA ALA A 898 18.51 -7.83 23.48
C ALA A 898 19.94 -7.29 23.49
N ALA A 899 20.49 -6.92 22.34
CA ALA A 899 21.90 -6.57 22.16
C ALA A 899 22.11 -5.12 21.70
N PRO A 900 21.77 -4.09 22.51
CA PRO A 900 21.94 -2.70 22.09
C PRO A 900 23.40 -2.31 21.79
N GLY A 901 24.38 -3.08 22.28
CA GLY A 901 25.79 -2.89 21.91
C GLY A 901 26.11 -3.26 20.45
N VAL A 902 25.30 -4.11 19.81
CA VAL A 902 25.51 -4.56 18.43
C VAL A 902 25.13 -3.50 17.41
N THR A 903 24.17 -2.61 17.73
CA THR A 903 23.60 -1.65 16.78
C THR A 903 24.67 -0.77 16.14
N ARG A 904 25.61 -0.26 16.93
CA ARG A 904 26.74 0.53 16.43
C ARG A 904 27.66 -0.26 15.50
N PHE A 905 27.81 -1.55 15.75
CA PHE A 905 28.67 -2.43 14.97
C PHE A 905 28.04 -2.84 13.65
N VAL A 906 26.70 -2.80 13.55
CA VAL A 906 25.94 -3.08 12.32
C VAL A 906 25.41 -1.82 11.62
N GLY A 907 25.88 -0.63 12.01
CA GLY A 907 25.58 0.63 11.32
C GLY A 907 24.30 1.37 11.75
N LEU A 908 23.73 1.04 12.92
CA LEU A 908 22.50 1.64 13.46
C LEU A 908 22.78 2.60 14.63
N SER A 909 21.80 3.47 14.93
CA SER A 909 21.98 4.68 15.74
C SER A 909 21.83 4.47 17.25
N GLY A 910 21.21 3.36 17.70
CA GLY A 910 21.07 3.07 19.13
C GLY A 910 19.92 2.15 19.52
N LEU A 911 19.47 2.25 20.78
CA LEU A 911 18.44 1.40 21.38
C LEU A 911 17.07 1.53 20.72
N ASN A 912 16.68 2.74 20.33
CA ASN A 912 15.39 2.99 19.67
C ASN A 912 15.29 2.26 18.33
N ASP A 913 16.37 2.23 17.55
CA ASP A 913 16.41 1.48 16.29
C ASP A 913 16.28 -0.03 16.55
N ALA A 914 16.99 -0.54 17.57
CA ALA A 914 16.88 -1.95 17.97
C ALA A 914 15.45 -2.32 18.41
N GLN A 915 14.77 -1.42 19.13
CA GLN A 915 13.38 -1.61 19.54
C GLN A 915 12.46 -1.62 18.32
N ALA A 916 12.55 -0.60 17.46
CA ALA A 916 11.72 -0.48 16.27
C ALA A 916 11.89 -1.70 15.34
N ILE A 917 13.12 -2.18 15.15
CA ILE A 917 13.41 -3.38 14.38
C ILE A 917 12.79 -4.62 15.04
N SER A 918 12.94 -4.80 16.35
CA SER A 918 12.39 -5.97 17.05
C SER A 918 10.86 -5.97 17.06
N GLU A 919 10.24 -4.79 17.15
CA GLU A 919 8.80 -4.60 17.01
C GLU A 919 8.32 -4.86 15.57
N GLU A 920 9.07 -4.41 14.56
CA GLU A 920 8.81 -4.73 13.15
C GLU A 920 8.83 -6.25 12.91
N MET A 921 9.84 -6.95 13.45
CA MET A 921 9.96 -8.41 13.36
C MET A 921 8.84 -9.15 14.09
N GLN A 922 8.26 -8.53 15.13
CA GLN A 922 7.08 -9.09 15.78
C GLN A 922 5.86 -9.09 14.86
N ARG A 923 5.71 -8.10 13.96
CA ARG A 923 4.57 -7.99 13.03
C ARG A 923 4.48 -9.20 12.08
N ILE A 924 5.60 -9.85 11.78
CA ILE A 924 5.66 -11.05 10.93
C ILE A 924 5.73 -12.37 11.72
N SER A 925 5.76 -12.29 13.05
CA SER A 925 5.84 -13.45 13.94
C SER A 925 4.45 -13.82 14.48
N ILE A 926 4.28 -15.06 14.94
CA ILE A 926 3.03 -15.56 15.51
C ILE A 926 2.95 -15.27 17.01
N THR A 927 4.04 -15.50 17.74
CA THR A 927 4.09 -15.35 19.20
C THR A 927 5.48 -14.90 19.68
N ASN A 928 5.71 -14.94 20.99
CA ASN A 928 7.00 -14.71 21.62
C ASN A 928 7.41 -15.94 22.46
N ASN A 929 8.72 -16.24 22.54
CA ASN A 929 9.27 -17.32 23.37
C ASN A 929 9.53 -16.82 24.81
N PRO A 930 8.69 -17.20 25.80
CA PRO A 930 8.84 -16.72 27.17
C PRO A 930 10.09 -17.26 27.88
N ALA A 931 10.68 -18.36 27.40
CA ALA A 931 11.93 -18.89 27.96
C ALA A 931 13.14 -17.98 27.67
N TRP A 932 13.05 -17.14 26.63
CA TRP A 932 14.10 -16.22 26.20
C TRP A 932 13.62 -14.77 26.38
N ALA A 933 13.30 -14.42 27.63
CA ALA A 933 12.83 -13.10 28.02
C ALA A 933 13.93 -12.03 27.90
N ILE A 934 13.60 -10.88 27.31
CA ILE A 934 14.56 -9.80 27.03
C ILE A 934 14.35 -8.63 28.00
N PRO A 935 15.30 -8.33 28.91
CA PRO A 935 15.11 -7.28 29.92
C PRO A 935 14.83 -5.89 29.35
N ASN A 936 15.55 -5.49 28.28
CA ASN A 936 15.35 -4.20 27.62
C ASN A 936 14.00 -4.07 26.91
N TRP A 937 13.30 -5.18 26.71
CA TRP A 937 11.97 -5.22 26.10
C TRP A 937 10.90 -5.55 27.14
N ASN A 938 11.11 -5.08 28.39
CA ASN A 938 10.24 -5.31 29.52
C ASN A 938 9.92 -6.81 29.74
N PHE A 939 10.96 -7.64 29.64
CA PHE A 939 10.88 -9.11 29.79
C PHE A 939 9.97 -9.82 28.78
N LYS A 940 9.62 -9.15 27.68
CA LYS A 940 8.97 -9.81 26.55
C LYS A 940 9.91 -10.86 25.95
N GLY A 941 9.33 -11.98 25.54
CA GLY A 941 10.08 -13.07 24.91
C GLY A 941 10.56 -12.72 23.50
N ALA A 942 11.61 -13.39 23.03
CA ALA A 942 12.07 -13.30 21.63
C ALA A 942 10.95 -13.66 20.62
N SER A 943 10.82 -12.94 19.51
CA SER A 943 9.75 -13.15 18.51
C SER A 943 9.86 -14.53 17.86
N LEU A 944 8.77 -15.29 17.72
CA LEU A 944 8.82 -16.68 17.27
C LEU A 944 7.72 -17.03 16.26
N GLY A 945 8.08 -17.85 15.28
CA GLY A 945 7.17 -18.37 14.27
C GLY A 945 6.90 -17.36 13.16
N ILE A 946 7.86 -17.19 12.25
CA ILE A 946 7.70 -16.31 11.08
C ILE A 946 6.60 -16.89 10.17
N ASP A 947 5.54 -16.13 9.94
CA ASP A 947 4.40 -16.51 9.09
C ASP A 947 4.55 -15.91 7.69
N ILE A 948 4.66 -16.76 6.66
CA ILE A 948 4.82 -16.29 5.28
C ILE A 948 3.64 -15.43 4.80
N ARG A 949 2.43 -15.62 5.35
CA ARG A 949 1.27 -14.78 4.99
C ARG A 949 1.53 -13.34 5.42
N LYS A 950 2.01 -13.14 6.65
CA LYS A 950 2.32 -11.82 7.21
C LYS A 950 3.50 -11.17 6.50
N VAL A 951 4.54 -11.95 6.17
CA VAL A 951 5.70 -11.47 5.41
C VAL A 951 5.27 -10.94 4.04
N VAL A 952 4.50 -11.74 3.28
CA VAL A 952 4.04 -11.33 1.95
C VAL A 952 3.01 -10.21 2.03
N GLU A 953 2.04 -10.29 2.95
CA GLU A 953 1.00 -9.26 3.11
C GLU A 953 1.57 -7.88 3.41
N THR A 954 2.50 -7.81 4.37
CA THR A 954 3.07 -6.53 4.85
C THR A 954 4.28 -6.06 4.04
N GLY A 955 4.94 -6.96 3.31
CA GLY A 955 6.23 -6.69 2.67
C GLY A 955 7.41 -6.60 3.65
N ILE A 956 7.17 -6.81 4.95
CA ILE A 956 8.24 -6.85 5.96
C ILE A 956 8.96 -8.19 5.84
N THR A 957 10.25 -8.16 5.50
CA THR A 957 11.07 -9.36 5.44
C THR A 957 11.98 -9.49 6.66
N PRO A 958 12.27 -10.74 7.10
CA PRO A 958 13.20 -10.99 8.21
C PRO A 958 14.52 -10.26 8.04
N ILE A 959 14.95 -9.56 9.09
CA ILE A 959 16.25 -8.90 9.18
C ILE A 959 17.25 -9.85 9.84
N ILE A 960 18.46 -9.91 9.27
CA ILE A 960 19.51 -10.83 9.67
C ILE A 960 20.74 -10.01 10.02
N ASN A 961 21.27 -10.22 11.22
CA ASN A 961 22.59 -9.69 11.57
C ASN A 961 23.64 -10.61 10.96
N THR A 962 24.63 -10.09 10.26
CA THR A 962 25.60 -10.96 9.56
C THR A 962 26.99 -10.34 9.50
N GLY A 963 28.00 -11.19 9.40
CA GLY A 963 29.38 -10.78 9.16
C GLY A 963 29.59 -10.51 7.68
N ILE A 964 30.25 -9.41 7.34
CA ILE A 964 30.55 -9.07 5.95
C ILE A 964 31.87 -9.74 5.58
N ALA A 965 31.82 -10.75 4.72
CA ALA A 965 33.01 -11.40 4.17
C ALA A 965 33.53 -10.65 2.95
N HIS A 966 34.84 -10.71 2.71
CA HIS A 966 35.41 -10.23 1.45
C HIS A 966 35.03 -11.17 0.29
N LYS A 967 34.83 -10.62 -0.92
CA LYS A 967 34.50 -11.42 -2.12
C LYS A 967 35.65 -12.32 -2.61
N GLU A 968 36.90 -11.93 -2.32
CA GLU A 968 38.07 -12.77 -2.59
C GLU A 968 38.31 -13.74 -1.43
N ALA A 969 38.60 -14.99 -1.78
CA ALA A 969 38.85 -16.07 -0.82
C ALA A 969 40.04 -15.73 0.11
N GLY A 970 39.85 -15.94 1.42
CA GLY A 970 40.95 -15.92 2.39
C GLY A 970 41.30 -14.57 3.00
N VAL A 971 40.73 -13.46 2.51
CA VAL A 971 40.91 -12.13 3.12
C VAL A 971 40.18 -12.02 4.48
N GLY A 972 39.08 -12.75 4.64
CA GLY A 972 38.37 -12.84 5.92
C GLY A 972 37.16 -11.90 6.03
N GLN A 973 36.79 -11.60 7.27
CA GLN A 973 35.75 -10.64 7.59
C GLN A 973 36.25 -9.21 7.41
N ILE A 974 35.47 -8.39 6.73
CA ILE A 974 35.79 -6.98 6.41
C ILE A 974 34.80 -5.98 7.02
N GLY A 975 33.80 -6.48 7.75
CA GLY A 975 32.80 -5.67 8.41
C GLY A 975 31.70 -6.49 9.07
N ALA A 976 30.68 -5.78 9.55
CA ALA A 976 29.46 -6.36 10.08
C ALA A 976 28.28 -5.46 9.71
N GLY A 977 27.12 -6.08 9.54
CA GLY A 977 25.97 -5.35 9.05
C GLY A 977 24.68 -6.13 9.22
N THR A 978 23.65 -5.58 8.61
CA THR A 978 22.36 -6.23 8.49
C THR A 978 22.07 -6.53 7.03
N VAL A 979 21.22 -7.53 6.81
CA VAL A 979 20.68 -7.86 5.50
C VAL A 979 19.26 -8.33 5.66
N ARG A 980 18.40 -7.99 4.71
CA ARG A 980 17.03 -8.49 4.68
C ARG A 980 16.93 -9.72 3.81
N ALA A 981 16.15 -10.70 4.26
CA ALA A 981 15.78 -11.83 3.43
C ALA A 981 15.02 -11.33 2.17
N PRO A 982 15.30 -11.85 0.96
CA PRO A 982 14.61 -11.44 -0.26
C PRO A 982 13.13 -11.83 -0.22
N LEU A 983 12.20 -10.90 -0.51
CA LEU A 983 10.76 -11.17 -0.42
C LEU A 983 10.30 -12.33 -1.33
N VAL A 984 10.90 -12.44 -2.53
CA VAL A 984 10.51 -13.40 -3.57
C VAL A 984 10.52 -14.87 -3.12
N CYS A 985 11.38 -15.24 -2.15
CA CYS A 985 11.38 -16.62 -1.65
C CYS A 985 10.13 -16.92 -0.80
N PHE A 986 9.61 -15.94 -0.07
CA PHE A 986 8.36 -16.04 0.67
C PHE A 986 7.14 -16.01 -0.25
N GLU A 987 7.16 -15.22 -1.31
CA GLU A 987 6.10 -15.20 -2.33
C GLU A 987 5.97 -16.57 -3.03
N LYS A 988 7.10 -17.17 -3.42
CA LYS A 988 7.14 -18.52 -3.98
C LYS A 988 6.61 -19.56 -2.98
N ALA A 989 6.99 -19.45 -1.70
CA ALA A 989 6.48 -20.32 -0.65
C ALA A 989 4.97 -20.17 -0.45
N LEU A 990 4.45 -18.94 -0.47
CA LEU A 990 3.01 -18.64 -0.34
C LEU A 990 2.21 -19.24 -1.51
N VAL A 991 2.71 -19.08 -2.73
CA VAL A 991 2.11 -19.67 -3.94
C VAL A 991 2.06 -21.19 -3.84
N ALA A 992 3.16 -21.84 -3.44
CA ALA A 992 3.21 -23.29 -3.29
C ALA A 992 2.29 -23.77 -2.15
N TYR A 993 2.22 -23.04 -1.04
CA TYR A 993 1.33 -23.34 0.07
C TYR A 993 -0.15 -23.22 -0.34
N ALA A 994 -0.51 -22.20 -1.10
CA ALA A 994 -1.86 -22.07 -1.64
C ALA A 994 -2.22 -23.27 -2.54
N LYS A 995 -1.29 -23.72 -3.39
CA LYS A 995 -1.49 -24.93 -4.22
C LYS A 995 -1.71 -26.17 -3.38
N SER A 996 -0.93 -26.38 -2.31
CA SER A 996 -1.09 -27.56 -1.44
C SER A 996 -2.43 -27.57 -0.70
N LEU A 997 -3.03 -26.40 -0.53
CA LEU A 997 -4.37 -26.21 0.03
C LEU A 997 -5.51 -26.31 -1.00
N GLY A 998 -5.21 -26.57 -2.28
CA GLY A 998 -6.20 -26.66 -3.36
C GLY A 998 -6.72 -25.31 -3.87
N ILE A 999 -6.05 -24.20 -3.51
CA ILE A 999 -6.41 -22.87 -3.99
C ILE A 999 -5.89 -22.70 -5.42
N LYS A 1000 -6.79 -22.42 -6.37
CA LYS A 1000 -6.42 -22.01 -7.73
C LYS A 1000 -5.65 -20.69 -7.71
N VAL A 1001 -4.47 -20.70 -8.32
CA VAL A 1001 -3.50 -19.59 -8.31
C VAL A 1001 -3.38 -18.88 -9.66
N GLU A 1002 -4.04 -19.38 -10.70
CA GLU A 1002 -4.09 -18.81 -12.04
C GLU A 1002 -5.55 -18.70 -12.50
N ASP A 1003 -5.81 -17.80 -13.44
CA ASP A 1003 -7.08 -17.70 -14.17
C ASP A 1003 -7.19 -18.84 -15.20
N GLU A 1004 -7.13 -20.10 -14.73
CA GLU A 1004 -7.47 -21.31 -15.49
C GLU A 1004 -8.96 -21.66 -15.43
#